data_AF-A0AAN9J211-F1
#
_entry.id   AF-A0AAN9J211-F1
#
_cell.length_a   1.000
_cell.length_b   1.000
_cell.length_c   1.000
_cell.angle_alpha   90.00
_cell.angle_beta   90.00
_cell.angle_gamma   90.00
#
_symmetry.space_group_name_H-M   'P 1'
#
loop_
_entity.id
_entity.type
_entity.pdbx_description
1 polymer ?
#
loop_
_entity_poly.entity_id
_entity_poly.type
_entity_poly.pdbx_seq_one_letter_code
_entity_poly.pdbx_strand_id
1 'polypeptide(L)'
;MAMKLKYLSSISEDVVKRCAEKLDTSLEKLVEEFEAGWIPVDNGNYGRNLVEFCSAMALSVMCHNIDEKINDSSFSRLTYDMMLAWERPSYYDESDPTEPIAKEKEERKIAVNAAQEQEDIPLFYSDIMPLLVSNEPSVGEDAFVWLGSLVPLVADVANGRFTFETLTAATGFRLHFPAYDMFLKEMDKCIRHLQKQATPTGVELADDEYILHVEGTASSQRVIRHIGGTSWPGRLTLSNYALYFEASGVIKYDDAIKIDLSKDVEQSVKPDATGPWGAQLFDKAIVYSSADSSEDIVLEFPELTSSTRRDHWLALIREIIFLHQFLSKYNIKSPIQAWEMHARTMLGIIRLHAAREMRRISPPVPTKFLIFSLYNEIPKGDYVLEELAENLKKANSGHSCSASSILRSMNISRPILSETNKADESAPVLDDSPSLRMAIEQSREEEKEVLVAKATTEELKEEGVTDGVMVLTELIKPLKSVIPKFQQIFTWERPRNTLAVLAASLIITYMEWVGKAIATFLIWVVVMMLELRRKRLYETCNELVIHRSSMSSDRSTMESIVSAQQGFYTLHEMLHIANITILKIWSILISKADKHANIVMVALIGLAVLLAVIPFKFFLMGAIIQSFIMTYPKTGKSSGPGTGNRRLKEWWDSIPIVSVRVAD
;
A
#
# COMPACT_ATOMS: atom_id res chain seq x y z
N MET A 1 -2.28 26.78 -47.73
CA MET A 1 -1.51 27.33 -46.60
C MET A 1 -2.30 28.31 -45.74
N ALA A 2 -2.47 29.59 -46.09
CA ALA A 2 -3.10 30.61 -45.22
C ALA A 2 -4.59 30.41 -44.83
N MET A 3 -5.27 29.38 -45.36
CA MET A 3 -6.68 29.11 -45.06
C MET A 3 -6.87 28.18 -43.86
N LYS A 4 -5.89 27.34 -43.49
CA LYS A 4 -6.03 26.36 -42.40
C LYS A 4 -5.58 26.90 -41.03
N LEU A 5 -4.62 27.83 -40.99
CA LEU A 5 -4.24 28.56 -39.78
C LEU A 5 -5.42 29.36 -39.17
N LYS A 6 -6.38 29.79 -40.01
CA LYS A 6 -7.57 30.55 -39.57
C LYS A 6 -8.52 29.77 -38.65
N TYR A 7 -8.36 28.46 -38.56
CA TYR A 7 -9.19 27.62 -37.69
C TYR A 7 -8.51 27.29 -36.37
N LEU A 8 -7.27 27.75 -36.14
CA LEU A 8 -6.59 27.59 -34.86
C LEU A 8 -7.16 28.54 -33.81
N SER A 9 -7.10 28.13 -32.54
CA SER A 9 -7.34 29.03 -31.41
C SER A 9 -6.25 30.10 -31.33
N SER A 10 -6.54 31.21 -30.66
CA SER A 10 -5.59 32.31 -30.46
C SER A 10 -4.32 31.86 -29.74
N ILE A 11 -4.47 30.95 -28.76
CA ILE A 11 -3.36 30.33 -28.02
C ILE A 11 -2.54 29.43 -28.95
N SER A 12 -3.20 28.64 -29.81
CA SER A 12 -2.48 27.75 -30.75
C SER A 12 -1.69 28.53 -31.79
N GLU A 13 -2.23 29.63 -32.32
CA GLU A 13 -1.49 30.49 -33.25
C GLU A 13 -0.25 31.11 -32.58
N ASP A 14 -0.39 31.60 -31.33
CA ASP A 14 0.75 32.12 -30.56
C ASP A 14 1.81 31.04 -30.29
N VAL A 15 1.40 29.84 -29.88
CA VAL A 15 2.31 28.71 -29.64
C VAL A 15 3.08 28.36 -30.90
N VAL A 16 2.41 28.16 -32.04
CA VAL A 16 3.10 27.80 -33.30
C VAL A 16 4.08 28.89 -33.72
N LYS A 17 3.71 30.17 -33.56
CA LYS A 17 4.60 31.29 -33.84
C LYS A 17 5.82 31.30 -32.93
N ARG A 18 5.64 31.15 -31.61
CA ARG A 18 6.74 31.08 -30.64
C ARG A 18 7.62 29.86 -30.86
N CYS A 19 7.06 28.73 -31.29
CA CYS A 19 7.83 27.56 -31.71
C CYS A 19 8.71 27.87 -32.92
N ALA A 20 8.18 28.55 -33.94
CA ALA A 20 8.97 28.97 -35.10
C ALA A 20 10.11 29.94 -34.72
N GLU A 21 9.83 30.89 -33.82
CA GLU A 21 10.84 31.81 -33.27
C GLU A 21 11.94 31.06 -32.50
N LYS A 22 11.61 30.01 -31.74
CA LYS A 22 12.60 29.20 -31.02
C LYS A 22 13.44 28.31 -31.93
N LEU A 23 12.94 28.00 -33.13
CA LEU A 23 13.61 27.19 -34.15
C LEU A 23 14.39 28.03 -35.17
N ASP A 24 14.43 29.36 -35.01
CA ASP A 24 15.01 30.31 -35.96
C ASP A 24 14.51 30.08 -37.42
N THR A 25 13.22 29.73 -37.57
CA THR A 25 12.57 29.43 -38.87
C THR A 25 11.34 30.31 -39.10
N SER A 26 10.85 30.38 -40.34
CA SER A 26 9.58 31.06 -40.61
C SER A 26 8.39 30.16 -40.28
N LEU A 27 7.29 30.78 -39.82
CA LEU A 27 6.02 30.09 -39.56
C LEU A 27 5.56 29.28 -40.78
N GLU A 28 5.68 29.88 -41.97
CA GLU A 28 5.29 29.26 -43.23
C GLU A 28 6.09 27.99 -43.46
N LYS A 29 7.42 28.07 -43.38
CA LYS A 29 8.32 26.92 -43.59
C LYS A 29 8.05 25.78 -42.61
N LEU A 30 7.80 26.09 -41.33
CA LEU A 30 7.48 25.08 -40.31
C LEU A 30 6.16 24.35 -40.64
N VAL A 31 5.16 25.07 -41.13
CA VAL A 31 3.89 24.48 -41.57
C VAL A 31 4.08 23.68 -42.86
N GLU A 32 4.92 24.12 -43.81
CA GLU A 32 5.22 23.33 -45.01
C GLU A 32 5.90 21.99 -44.65
N GLU A 33 6.84 22.01 -43.70
CA GLU A 33 7.53 20.82 -43.20
C GLU A 33 6.54 19.83 -42.56
N PHE A 34 5.59 20.32 -41.76
CA PHE A 34 4.51 19.51 -41.23
C PHE A 34 3.62 18.92 -42.34
N GLU A 35 3.14 19.77 -43.26
CA GLU A 35 2.23 19.35 -44.33
C GLU A 35 2.88 18.37 -45.32
N ALA A 36 4.21 18.42 -45.48
CA ALA A 36 4.97 17.49 -46.31
C ALA A 36 4.94 16.04 -45.77
N GLY A 37 4.82 15.86 -44.45
CA GLY A 37 4.70 14.55 -43.79
C GLY A 37 3.27 14.16 -43.42
N TRP A 38 2.30 15.06 -43.61
CA TRP A 38 0.92 14.88 -43.13
C TRP A 38 0.10 13.92 -44.01
N ILE A 39 -0.52 12.92 -43.38
CA ILE A 39 -1.45 11.99 -44.04
C ILE A 39 -2.90 12.41 -43.72
N PRO A 40 -3.72 12.82 -44.71
CA PRO A 40 -5.07 13.38 -44.48
C PRO A 40 -6.15 12.39 -43.98
N VAL A 41 -5.80 11.18 -43.55
CA VAL A 41 -6.79 10.15 -43.17
C VAL A 41 -7.45 10.50 -41.83
N ASP A 42 -6.74 11.22 -40.95
CA ASP A 42 -7.24 11.70 -39.66
C ASP A 42 -7.94 13.07 -39.80
N ASN A 43 -9.11 13.09 -40.44
CA ASN A 43 -9.87 14.31 -40.76
C ASN A 43 -10.40 15.10 -39.53
N GLY A 44 -10.09 14.70 -38.29
CA GLY A 44 -10.59 15.34 -37.07
C GLY A 44 -9.65 16.34 -36.39
N ASN A 45 -8.33 16.27 -36.60
CA ASN A 45 -7.37 16.87 -35.64
C ASN A 45 -6.19 17.63 -36.26
N TYR A 46 -6.35 18.28 -37.42
CA TYR A 46 -5.24 19.05 -38.05
C TYR A 46 -4.59 20.06 -37.09
N GLY A 47 -5.40 20.82 -36.34
CA GLY A 47 -4.89 21.81 -35.39
C GLY A 47 -4.08 21.18 -34.25
N ARG A 48 -4.61 20.09 -33.65
CA ARG A 48 -3.90 19.37 -32.58
C ARG A 48 -2.57 18.82 -33.07
N ASN A 49 -2.57 18.12 -34.20
CA ASN A 49 -1.36 17.46 -34.67
C ASN A 49 -0.32 18.46 -35.19
N LEU A 50 -0.75 19.63 -35.67
CA LEU A 50 0.16 20.74 -35.97
C LEU A 50 0.82 21.28 -34.68
N VAL A 51 0.04 21.48 -33.62
CA VAL A 51 0.56 21.88 -32.29
C VAL A 51 1.52 20.81 -31.77
N GLU A 52 1.19 19.53 -31.89
CA GLU A 52 2.07 18.42 -31.49
C GLU A 52 3.41 18.47 -32.21
N PHE A 53 3.38 18.56 -33.55
CA PHE A 53 4.59 18.62 -34.36
C PHE A 53 5.45 19.84 -34.03
N CYS A 54 4.85 21.03 -33.99
CA CYS A 54 5.58 22.28 -33.71
C CYS A 54 6.16 22.29 -32.30
N SER A 55 5.40 21.78 -31.32
CA SER A 55 5.84 21.68 -29.92
C SER A 55 6.98 20.70 -29.78
N ALA A 56 6.87 19.50 -30.38
CA ALA A 56 7.93 18.50 -30.38
C ALA A 56 9.24 19.07 -30.93
N MET A 57 9.19 19.74 -32.08
CA MET A 57 10.36 20.38 -32.69
C MET A 57 10.97 21.45 -31.79
N ALA A 58 10.17 22.39 -31.29
CA ALA A 58 10.65 23.47 -30.42
C ALA A 58 11.24 22.94 -29.10
N LEU A 59 10.63 21.90 -28.52
CA LEU A 59 11.11 21.26 -27.29
C LEU A 59 12.48 20.60 -27.50
N SER A 60 12.74 20.04 -28.69
CA SER A 60 14.03 19.41 -29.01
C SER A 60 15.22 20.39 -28.85
N VAL A 61 15.01 21.67 -29.17
CA VAL A 61 15.98 22.77 -28.98
C VAL A 61 15.91 23.32 -27.56
N MET A 62 14.71 23.40 -26.98
CA MET A 62 14.54 23.95 -25.64
C MET A 62 15.24 23.10 -24.57
N CYS A 63 15.23 21.77 -24.74
CA CYS A 63 15.77 20.79 -23.80
C CYS A 63 17.29 20.87 -23.58
N HIS A 64 18.03 21.58 -24.42
CA HIS A 64 19.49 21.73 -24.27
C HIS A 64 19.92 22.69 -23.14
N ASN A 65 19.12 23.71 -22.83
CA ASN A 65 19.42 24.74 -21.81
C ASN A 65 18.20 24.94 -20.90
N ILE A 66 17.74 23.89 -20.24
CA ILE A 66 16.50 23.95 -19.46
C ILE A 66 16.66 24.77 -18.18
N ASP A 67 17.81 24.66 -17.51
CA ASP A 67 18.09 25.30 -16.23
C ASP A 67 17.97 26.83 -16.28
N GLU A 68 18.55 27.46 -17.30
CA GLU A 68 18.43 28.90 -17.53
C GLU A 68 16.99 29.30 -17.85
N LYS A 69 16.27 28.47 -18.62
CA LYS A 69 14.90 28.74 -19.09
C LYS A 69 13.80 28.44 -18.05
N ILE A 70 14.10 27.67 -17.00
CA ILE A 70 13.19 27.52 -15.85
C ILE A 70 13.23 28.78 -14.98
N ASN A 71 14.43 29.35 -14.76
CA ASN A 71 14.60 30.52 -13.91
C ASN A 71 13.93 31.77 -14.50
N ASP A 72 13.95 31.93 -15.83
CA ASP A 72 13.31 33.07 -16.52
C ASP A 72 11.81 32.87 -16.79
N SER A 73 11.23 31.75 -16.35
CA SER A 73 9.84 31.33 -16.62
C SER A 73 9.48 31.22 -18.12
N SER A 74 10.45 31.30 -19.03
CA SER A 74 10.19 31.20 -20.47
C SER A 74 9.85 29.78 -20.88
N PHE A 75 10.51 28.79 -20.25
CA PHE A 75 10.20 27.37 -20.42
C PHE A 75 8.81 27.07 -19.87
N SER A 76 8.56 27.42 -18.60
CA SER A 76 7.29 27.14 -17.92
C SER A 76 6.10 27.79 -18.64
N ARG A 77 6.24 29.03 -19.12
CA ARG A 77 5.17 29.69 -19.86
C ARG A 77 4.89 29.02 -21.19
N LEU A 78 5.92 28.77 -21.99
CA LEU A 78 5.73 28.18 -23.32
C LEU A 78 5.18 26.75 -23.23
N THR A 79 5.68 25.92 -22.31
CA THR A 79 5.16 24.55 -22.14
C THR A 79 3.74 24.53 -21.58
N TYR A 80 3.37 25.49 -20.73
CA TYR A 80 1.98 25.65 -20.28
C TYR A 80 1.04 26.04 -21.42
N ASP A 81 1.45 27.02 -22.25
CA ASP A 81 0.68 27.44 -23.41
C ASP A 81 0.56 26.30 -24.46
N MET A 82 1.61 25.47 -24.62
CA MET A 82 1.56 24.26 -25.46
C MET A 82 0.48 23.28 -24.98
N MET A 83 0.37 23.04 -23.67
CA MET A 83 -0.67 22.16 -23.11
C MET A 83 -2.09 22.72 -23.36
N LEU A 84 -2.27 24.03 -23.19
CA LEU A 84 -3.54 24.71 -23.47
C LEU A 84 -3.92 24.63 -24.96
N ALA A 85 -2.96 24.89 -25.85
CA ALA A 85 -3.14 24.77 -27.30
C ALA A 85 -3.48 23.34 -27.72
N TRP A 86 -2.89 22.34 -27.06
CA TRP A 86 -3.19 20.93 -27.34
C TRP A 86 -4.60 20.51 -26.89
N GLU A 87 -5.05 21.00 -25.73
CA GLU A 87 -6.39 20.74 -25.19
C GLU A 87 -7.47 21.43 -26.06
N ARG A 88 -7.21 22.68 -26.50
CA ARG A 88 -8.13 23.50 -27.31
C ARG A 88 -7.46 24.05 -28.57
N PRO A 89 -7.24 23.20 -29.58
CA PRO A 89 -6.48 23.56 -30.77
C PRO A 89 -7.25 24.44 -31.75
N SER A 90 -8.60 24.44 -31.73
CA SER A 90 -9.40 25.14 -32.73
C SER A 90 -10.18 26.33 -32.15
N TYR A 91 -10.48 27.30 -33.02
CA TYR A 91 -11.31 28.46 -32.69
C TYR A 91 -12.72 28.08 -32.19
N TYR A 92 -13.29 26.97 -32.66
CA TYR A 92 -14.60 26.52 -32.20
C TYR A 92 -14.59 26.13 -30.71
N ASP A 93 -13.44 25.71 -30.19
CA ASP A 93 -13.25 25.30 -28.80
C ASP A 93 -13.14 26.51 -27.83
N GLU A 94 -12.94 27.74 -28.35
CA GLU A 94 -12.95 28.97 -27.56
C GLU A 94 -14.37 29.52 -27.31
N SER A 95 -15.35 29.12 -28.14
CA SER A 95 -16.65 29.80 -28.26
C SER A 95 -17.83 29.12 -27.56
N ASP A 96 -17.61 27.98 -26.88
CA ASP A 96 -18.70 27.23 -26.24
C ASP A 96 -19.12 27.88 -24.90
N PRO A 97 -20.25 28.61 -24.81
CA PRO A 97 -20.69 29.32 -23.61
C PRO A 97 -21.24 28.38 -22.53
N THR A 98 -21.23 27.07 -22.81
CA THR A 98 -21.74 26.01 -21.97
C THR A 98 -20.77 25.66 -20.83
N GLU A 99 -19.51 26.12 -20.91
CA GLU A 99 -18.44 25.81 -19.96
C GLU A 99 -18.67 26.21 -18.50
N PRO A 100 -19.15 27.40 -18.14
CA PRO A 100 -19.35 27.70 -16.72
C PRO A 100 -20.42 26.81 -16.10
N ILE A 101 -21.43 26.39 -16.87
CA ILE A 101 -22.58 25.58 -16.39
C ILE A 101 -22.25 24.08 -16.40
N ALA A 102 -21.46 23.62 -17.37
CA ALA A 102 -20.96 22.25 -17.45
C ALA A 102 -19.83 22.01 -16.43
N LYS A 103 -18.89 22.96 -16.27
CA LYS A 103 -17.89 22.94 -15.18
C LYS A 103 -18.58 22.97 -13.83
N GLU A 104 -19.61 23.79 -13.58
CA GLU A 104 -20.35 23.73 -12.32
C GLU A 104 -21.02 22.37 -12.07
N LYS A 105 -21.50 21.69 -13.12
CA LYS A 105 -22.16 20.38 -13.02
C LYS A 105 -21.16 19.24 -12.87
N GLU A 106 -20.00 19.34 -13.51
CA GLU A 106 -18.93 18.36 -13.49
C GLU A 106 -18.09 18.51 -12.22
N GLU A 107 -17.76 19.72 -11.79
CA GLU A 107 -17.22 20.05 -10.47
C GLU A 107 -18.19 19.63 -9.36
N ARG A 108 -19.52 19.79 -9.51
CA ARG A 108 -20.47 19.22 -8.55
C ARG A 108 -20.50 17.69 -8.56
N LYS A 109 -20.32 17.02 -9.70
CA LYS A 109 -20.26 15.55 -9.75
C LYS A 109 -18.94 15.01 -9.20
N ILE A 110 -17.82 15.67 -9.50
CA ILE A 110 -16.48 15.34 -9.00
C ILE A 110 -16.41 15.67 -7.51
N ALA A 111 -16.95 16.80 -7.05
CA ALA A 111 -17.03 17.14 -5.63
C ALA A 111 -17.96 16.20 -4.87
N VAL A 112 -19.04 15.69 -5.47
CA VAL A 112 -19.91 14.67 -4.83
C VAL A 112 -19.22 13.31 -4.72
N ASN A 113 -18.39 12.93 -5.70
CA ASN A 113 -17.61 11.69 -5.63
C ASN A 113 -16.36 11.84 -4.74
N ALA A 114 -15.72 13.02 -4.71
CA ALA A 114 -14.54 13.33 -3.90
C ALA A 114 -14.89 13.66 -2.43
N ALA A 115 -16.11 14.12 -2.15
CA ALA A 115 -16.63 14.26 -0.79
C ALA A 115 -16.68 12.91 -0.04
N GLN A 116 -16.62 11.78 -0.76
CA GLN A 116 -16.47 10.45 -0.15
C GLN A 116 -15.02 10.01 0.03
N GLU A 117 -14.03 10.68 -0.58
CA GLU A 117 -12.62 10.23 -0.58
C GLU A 117 -11.67 11.06 0.31
N GLN A 118 -12.05 12.27 0.76
CA GLN A 118 -11.26 13.05 1.71
C GLN A 118 -12.11 14.11 2.42
N GLU A 119 -12.73 13.77 3.55
CA GLU A 119 -13.46 14.73 4.39
C GLU A 119 -12.57 15.65 5.26
N ASP A 120 -11.23 15.56 5.19
CA ASP A 120 -10.36 16.15 6.23
C ASP A 120 -9.39 17.27 5.81
N ILE A 121 -9.49 17.85 4.59
CA ILE A 121 -8.63 19.01 4.25
C ILE A 121 -9.48 20.22 3.84
N PRO A 122 -9.77 21.13 4.79
CA PRO A 122 -10.33 22.43 4.45
C PRO A 122 -9.38 23.18 3.52
N LEU A 123 -9.87 23.61 2.35
CA LEU A 123 -9.18 24.42 1.34
C LEU A 123 -8.35 25.59 1.92
N PHE A 124 -8.78 26.12 3.07
CA PHE A 124 -8.16 27.22 3.80
C PHE A 124 -6.78 26.92 4.41
N TYR A 125 -6.33 25.66 4.43
CA TYR A 125 -5.02 25.24 4.94
C TYR A 125 -4.09 24.64 3.87
N SER A 126 -4.39 24.83 2.58
CA SER A 126 -3.49 24.39 1.50
C SER A 126 -2.47 25.49 1.14
N ASP A 127 -1.18 25.15 1.14
CA ASP A 127 -0.08 26.03 0.68
C ASP A 127 -0.26 26.48 -0.79
N ILE A 128 -1.14 25.80 -1.53
CA ILE A 128 -1.45 26.05 -2.94
C ILE A 128 -2.53 27.14 -3.10
N MET A 129 -3.36 27.46 -2.09
CA MET A 129 -4.45 28.42 -2.20
C MET A 129 -4.06 29.80 -2.80
N PRO A 130 -2.91 30.39 -2.45
CA PRO A 130 -2.45 31.65 -3.08
C PRO A 130 -2.12 31.52 -4.57
N LEU A 131 -1.80 30.30 -5.03
CA LEU A 131 -1.44 29.97 -6.42
C LEU A 131 -2.68 29.75 -7.31
N LEU A 132 -3.89 29.79 -6.74
CA LEU A 132 -5.16 29.56 -7.44
C LEU A 132 -5.87 30.84 -7.89
N VAL A 133 -5.36 32.01 -7.50
CA VAL A 133 -5.92 33.30 -7.89
C VAL A 133 -5.35 33.71 -9.25
N SER A 134 -5.70 32.97 -10.30
CA SER A 134 -5.40 33.34 -11.68
C SER A 134 -6.68 33.26 -12.52
N ASN A 135 -7.01 34.34 -13.24
CA ASN A 135 -8.09 34.35 -14.23
C ASN A 135 -7.69 33.63 -15.54
N GLU A 136 -6.58 32.90 -15.53
CA GLU A 136 -6.01 32.22 -16.69
C GLU A 136 -6.67 30.85 -16.90
N PRO A 137 -6.74 30.35 -18.15
CA PRO A 137 -7.23 29.02 -18.43
C PRO A 137 -6.36 27.96 -17.75
N SER A 138 -7.02 26.90 -17.25
CA SER A 138 -6.38 25.76 -16.60
C SER A 138 -6.22 24.57 -17.53
N VAL A 139 -5.21 23.74 -17.25
CA VAL A 139 -4.82 22.57 -18.04
C VAL A 139 -5.44 21.30 -17.43
N GLY A 140 -5.97 20.43 -18.29
CA GLY A 140 -6.48 19.10 -17.94
C GLY A 140 -5.41 17.98 -17.93
N GLU A 141 -5.81 16.81 -17.43
CA GLU A 141 -4.95 15.64 -17.24
C GLU A 141 -4.27 15.17 -18.54
N ASP A 142 -5.03 15.01 -19.63
CA ASP A 142 -4.51 14.45 -20.88
C ASP A 142 -3.44 15.34 -21.53
N ALA A 143 -3.60 16.66 -21.47
CA ALA A 143 -2.62 17.60 -21.99
C ALA A 143 -1.31 17.59 -21.16
N PHE A 144 -1.42 17.41 -19.84
CA PHE A 144 -0.27 17.27 -18.96
C PHE A 144 0.52 15.98 -19.24
N VAL A 145 -0.18 14.85 -19.41
CA VAL A 145 0.44 13.56 -19.75
C VAL A 145 1.07 13.59 -21.14
N TRP A 146 0.39 14.20 -22.11
CA TRP A 146 0.93 14.43 -23.45
C TRP A 146 2.27 15.18 -23.39
N LEU A 147 2.35 16.30 -22.66
CA LEU A 147 3.60 17.03 -22.51
C LEU A 147 4.69 16.16 -21.84
N GLY A 148 4.33 15.40 -20.80
CA GLY A 148 5.25 14.48 -20.13
C GLY A 148 5.81 13.39 -21.04
N SER A 149 5.02 12.92 -22.01
CA SER A 149 5.46 11.94 -23.01
C SER A 149 6.48 12.48 -24.03
N LEU A 150 6.53 13.81 -24.22
CA LEU A 150 7.51 14.48 -25.08
C LEU A 150 8.76 14.90 -24.30
N VAL A 151 8.55 15.38 -23.08
CA VAL A 151 9.61 15.88 -22.19
C VAL A 151 9.39 15.28 -20.80
N PRO A 152 10.10 14.19 -20.46
CA PRO A 152 10.02 13.53 -19.18
C PRO A 152 10.74 14.33 -18.09
N LEU A 153 10.53 15.64 -18.04
CA LEU A 153 10.88 16.53 -16.93
C LEU A 153 9.65 16.74 -16.05
N VAL A 154 8.52 17.10 -16.65
CA VAL A 154 7.28 17.46 -15.95
C VAL A 154 6.65 16.23 -15.30
N ALA A 155 6.57 15.14 -16.05
CA ALA A 155 6.01 13.87 -15.63
C ALA A 155 6.63 12.74 -16.45
N ASP A 156 6.64 11.52 -15.91
CA ASP A 156 6.97 10.34 -16.71
C ASP A 156 5.71 9.80 -17.40
N VAL A 157 5.87 9.16 -18.56
CA VAL A 157 4.74 8.55 -19.28
C VAL A 157 4.04 7.48 -18.44
N ALA A 158 4.80 6.77 -17.59
CA ALA A 158 4.26 5.71 -16.75
C ALA A 158 3.36 6.28 -15.64
N ASN A 159 3.88 7.21 -14.83
CA ASN A 159 3.15 7.71 -13.65
C ASN A 159 2.54 9.11 -13.80
N GLY A 160 2.48 9.64 -15.02
CA GLY A 160 2.08 11.04 -15.26
C GLY A 160 0.64 11.36 -14.83
N ARG A 161 -0.30 10.43 -15.00
CA ARG A 161 -1.68 10.56 -14.52
C ARG A 161 -1.75 10.66 -13.00
N PHE A 162 -1.05 9.76 -12.30
CA PHE A 162 -0.96 9.76 -10.84
C PHE A 162 -0.28 11.01 -10.28
N THR A 163 0.76 11.47 -10.97
CA THR A 163 1.45 12.74 -10.66
C THR A 163 0.48 13.91 -10.79
N PHE A 164 -0.28 13.98 -11.89
CA PHE A 164 -1.27 15.04 -12.12
C PHE A 164 -2.36 15.04 -11.04
N GLU A 165 -2.97 13.88 -10.77
CA GLU A 165 -3.99 13.73 -9.72
C GLU A 165 -3.47 14.22 -8.37
N THR A 166 -2.25 13.83 -8.01
CA THR A 166 -1.65 14.21 -6.72
C THR A 166 -1.33 15.70 -6.62
N LEU A 167 -0.89 16.33 -7.71
CA LEU A 167 -0.59 17.76 -7.77
C LEU A 167 -1.87 18.62 -7.78
N THR A 168 -2.95 18.12 -8.38
CA THR A 168 -4.18 18.89 -8.64
C THR A 168 -5.38 18.46 -7.78
N ALA A 169 -5.19 17.54 -6.83
CA ALA A 169 -6.23 17.10 -5.90
C ALA A 169 -6.89 18.27 -5.16
N ALA A 170 -6.10 19.27 -4.74
CA ALA A 170 -6.60 20.47 -4.05
C ALA A 170 -7.30 21.48 -4.98
N THR A 171 -7.20 21.29 -6.31
CA THR A 171 -7.61 22.25 -7.34
C THR A 171 -8.68 21.68 -8.27
N GLY A 172 -9.40 20.64 -7.81
CA GLY A 172 -10.47 20.01 -8.59
C GLY A 172 -9.96 19.35 -9.88
N PHE A 173 -8.75 18.79 -9.85
CA PHE A 173 -8.12 18.11 -11.00
C PHE A 173 -7.86 19.03 -12.19
N ARG A 174 -7.55 20.30 -11.92
CA ARG A 174 -7.14 21.30 -12.92
C ARG A 174 -5.81 21.93 -12.53
N LEU A 175 -4.87 21.95 -13.47
CA LEU A 175 -3.55 22.55 -13.26
C LEU A 175 -3.57 24.03 -13.64
N HIS A 176 -3.14 24.90 -12.72
CA HIS A 176 -3.02 26.34 -12.95
C HIS A 176 -1.55 26.75 -13.16
N PHE A 177 -1.33 27.79 -13.97
CA PHE A 177 0.02 28.24 -14.33
C PHE A 177 0.93 28.54 -13.12
N PRO A 178 0.50 29.26 -12.06
CA PRO A 178 1.39 29.55 -10.93
C PRO A 178 1.87 28.28 -10.21
N ALA A 179 1.00 27.27 -10.09
CA ALA A 179 1.38 25.98 -9.51
C ALA A 179 2.38 25.24 -10.41
N TYR A 180 2.17 25.26 -11.73
CA TYR A 180 3.08 24.65 -12.69
C TYR A 180 4.46 25.31 -12.72
N ASP A 181 4.52 26.65 -12.76
CA ASP A 181 5.78 27.41 -12.73
C ASP A 181 6.53 27.19 -11.41
N MET A 182 5.83 27.19 -10.28
CA MET A 182 6.41 26.88 -8.98
C MET A 182 6.98 25.45 -8.94
N PHE A 183 6.25 24.47 -9.47
CA PHE A 183 6.71 23.07 -9.52
C PHE A 183 8.05 22.92 -10.26
N LEU A 184 8.17 23.53 -11.44
CA LEU A 184 9.41 23.51 -12.21
C LEU A 184 10.56 24.22 -11.48
N LYS A 185 10.29 25.37 -10.85
CA LYS A 185 11.28 26.12 -10.07
C LYS A 185 11.77 25.36 -8.84
N GLU A 186 10.88 24.66 -8.14
CA GLU A 186 11.26 23.84 -6.99
C GLU A 186 12.08 22.60 -7.42
N MET A 187 11.82 22.01 -8.59
CA MET A 187 12.68 20.95 -9.13
C MET A 187 14.11 21.45 -9.40
N ASP A 188 14.24 22.60 -10.05
CA ASP A 188 15.54 23.20 -10.34
C ASP A 188 16.29 23.64 -9.06
N LYS A 189 15.57 24.15 -8.03
CA LYS A 189 16.15 24.37 -6.70
C LYS A 189 16.63 23.08 -6.04
N CYS A 190 15.85 21.99 -6.15
CA CYS A 190 16.20 20.67 -5.62
C CYS A 190 17.49 20.15 -6.27
N ILE A 191 17.60 20.21 -7.60
CA ILE A 191 18.82 19.79 -8.32
C ILE A 191 20.04 20.59 -7.86
N ARG A 192 19.94 21.93 -7.80
CA ARG A 192 21.02 22.78 -7.30
C ARG A 192 21.39 22.49 -5.84
N HIS A 193 20.43 22.06 -5.03
CA HIS A 193 20.67 21.67 -3.65
C HIS A 193 21.43 20.34 -3.56
N LEU A 194 21.02 19.33 -4.34
CA LEU A 194 21.66 18.01 -4.39
C LEU A 194 23.09 18.08 -4.93
N GLN A 195 23.34 18.88 -5.96
CA GLN A 195 24.68 19.12 -6.53
C GLN A 195 25.67 19.75 -5.54
N LYS A 196 25.19 20.52 -4.55
CA LYS A 196 26.03 21.16 -3.54
C LYS A 196 26.35 20.25 -2.37
N GLN A 197 25.76 19.06 -2.29
CA GLN A 197 26.01 18.14 -1.19
C GLN A 197 27.43 17.59 -1.27
N ALA A 198 28.11 17.57 -0.14
CA ALA A 198 29.41 16.93 -0.04
C ALA A 198 29.25 15.41 -0.15
N THR A 199 30.23 14.74 -0.76
CA THR A 199 30.28 13.28 -0.79
C THR A 199 30.37 12.73 0.65
N PRO A 200 29.84 11.51 0.89
CA PRO A 200 29.97 10.86 2.19
C PRO A 200 31.44 10.70 2.61
N THR A 201 31.70 10.87 3.90
CA THR A 201 33.05 10.84 4.48
C THR A 201 33.71 9.47 4.22
N GLY A 202 34.92 9.48 3.65
CA GLY A 202 35.67 8.25 3.36
C GLY A 202 35.17 7.47 2.13
N VAL A 203 34.27 8.03 1.33
CA VAL A 203 33.71 7.36 0.14
C VAL A 203 34.01 8.17 -1.12
N GLU A 204 34.58 7.48 -2.12
CA GLU A 204 34.63 7.94 -3.50
C GLU A 204 33.43 7.37 -4.25
N LEU A 205 32.53 8.25 -4.71
CA LEU A 205 31.36 7.86 -5.50
C LEU A 205 31.80 7.49 -6.92
N ALA A 206 31.09 6.55 -7.55
CA ALA A 206 31.34 6.23 -8.96
C ALA A 206 30.96 7.40 -9.89
N ASP A 207 31.51 7.43 -11.10
CA ASP A 207 31.27 8.50 -12.09
C ASP A 207 29.79 8.64 -12.50
N ASP A 208 29.01 7.57 -12.37
CA ASP A 208 27.57 7.54 -12.61
C ASP A 208 26.73 7.45 -11.32
N GLU A 209 27.35 7.68 -10.16
CA GLU A 209 26.69 7.69 -8.86
C GLU A 209 26.36 9.12 -8.41
N TYR A 210 25.06 9.39 -8.22
CA TYR A 210 24.54 10.70 -7.85
C TYR A 210 23.78 10.65 -6.54
N ILE A 211 23.95 11.69 -5.73
CA ILE A 211 23.21 11.90 -4.50
C ILE A 211 21.77 12.32 -4.84
N LEU A 212 20.79 11.57 -4.33
CA LEU A 212 19.37 11.76 -4.61
C LEU A 212 18.61 12.37 -3.43
N HIS A 213 19.04 12.07 -2.20
CA HIS A 213 18.44 12.64 -0.99
C HIS A 213 19.43 12.64 0.17
N VAL A 214 19.38 13.66 1.03
CA VAL A 214 20.27 13.78 2.20
C VAL A 214 19.50 14.34 3.39
N GLU A 215 19.60 13.68 4.54
CA GLU A 215 19.11 14.21 5.82
C GLU A 215 20.10 14.01 6.97
N GLY A 216 19.99 14.83 8.00
CA GLY A 216 20.94 14.91 9.12
C GLY A 216 22.07 15.90 8.88
N THR A 217 21.83 16.88 8.01
CA THR A 217 22.64 18.09 7.80
C THR A 217 22.27 19.18 8.81
N ALA A 218 22.96 20.33 8.79
CA ALA A 218 22.64 21.45 9.69
C ALA A 218 21.20 22.00 9.53
N SER A 219 20.58 21.79 8.36
CA SER A 219 19.23 22.26 8.04
C SER A 219 18.14 21.18 8.19
N SER A 220 18.50 19.95 8.55
CA SER A 220 17.55 18.81 8.63
C SER A 220 17.76 17.99 9.91
N GLN A 221 16.72 17.28 10.34
CA GLN A 221 16.81 16.44 11.54
C GLN A 221 17.72 15.24 11.29
N ARG A 222 18.46 14.81 12.32
CA ARG A 222 19.32 13.63 12.23
C ARG A 222 18.50 12.35 12.10
N VAL A 223 19.09 11.34 11.46
CA VAL A 223 18.59 9.96 11.42
C VAL A 223 19.32 9.18 12.49
N ILE A 224 18.63 8.30 13.21
CA ILE A 224 19.23 7.52 14.30
C ILE A 224 19.39 6.08 13.84
N ARG A 225 20.60 5.54 13.87
CA ARG A 225 20.82 4.10 13.67
C ARG A 225 20.84 3.38 15.01
N HIS A 226 20.10 2.27 15.12
CA HIS A 226 20.15 1.41 16.30
C HIS A 226 21.03 0.19 16.05
N ILE A 227 21.91 -0.09 17.01
CA ILE A 227 22.77 -1.29 17.02
C ILE A 227 22.66 -1.90 18.42
N GLY A 228 21.94 -3.03 18.53
CA GLY A 228 21.61 -3.63 19.81
C GLY A 228 20.89 -2.63 20.74
N GLY A 229 21.47 -2.33 21.89
CA GLY A 229 20.95 -1.33 22.84
C GLY A 229 21.50 0.10 22.67
N THR A 230 22.27 0.37 21.61
CA THR A 230 22.91 1.68 21.38
C THR A 230 22.31 2.41 20.19
N SER A 231 22.20 3.74 20.31
CA SER A 231 21.60 4.61 19.30
C SER A 231 22.62 5.65 18.83
N TRP A 232 22.82 5.71 17.52
CA TRP A 232 23.84 6.55 16.89
C TRP A 232 23.15 7.58 15.99
N PRO A 233 23.10 8.86 16.38
CA PRO A 233 22.55 9.90 15.51
C PRO A 233 23.55 10.21 14.39
N GLY A 234 23.05 10.41 13.17
CA GLY A 234 23.89 10.52 11.99
C GLY A 234 23.24 11.28 10.83
N ARG A 235 24.00 11.34 9.74
CA ARG A 235 23.56 11.78 8.42
C ARG A 235 23.29 10.55 7.57
N LEU A 236 22.20 10.59 6.81
CA LEU A 236 21.81 9.55 5.87
C LEU A 236 21.78 10.15 4.46
N THR A 237 22.47 9.50 3.53
CA THR A 237 22.61 9.93 2.14
C THR A 237 22.17 8.80 1.22
N LEU A 238 21.18 9.05 0.37
CA LEU A 238 20.73 8.13 -0.67
C LEU A 238 21.40 8.49 -1.99
N SER A 239 21.89 7.48 -2.70
CA SER A 239 22.31 7.57 -4.10
C SER A 239 21.49 6.64 -4.99
N ASN A 240 21.72 6.69 -6.29
CA ASN A 240 21.13 5.75 -7.26
C ASN A 240 21.67 4.32 -7.15
N TYR A 241 22.66 4.02 -6.29
CA TYR A 241 23.20 2.67 -6.09
C TYR A 241 23.19 2.20 -4.64
N ALA A 242 23.32 3.10 -3.68
CA ALA A 242 23.56 2.75 -2.29
C ALA A 242 23.01 3.77 -1.29
N LEU A 243 22.82 3.31 -0.06
CA LEU A 243 22.53 4.12 1.11
C LEU A 243 23.80 4.27 1.95
N TYR A 244 24.12 5.50 2.36
CA TYR A 244 25.29 5.83 3.15
C TYR A 244 24.87 6.40 4.49
N PHE A 245 25.31 5.79 5.59
CA PHE A 245 25.07 6.29 6.94
C PHE A 245 26.38 6.75 7.59
N GLU A 246 26.39 7.99 8.07
CA GLU A 246 27.53 8.62 8.74
C GLU A 246 27.16 8.95 10.19
N ALA A 247 27.79 8.28 11.15
CA ALA A 247 27.57 8.57 12.57
C ALA A 247 28.14 9.94 12.93
N SER A 248 27.43 10.68 13.79
CA SER A 248 27.86 12.01 14.25
C SER A 248 28.95 11.85 15.30
N GLY A 249 30.22 12.07 14.93
CA GLY A 249 31.33 12.11 15.88
C GLY A 249 31.44 13.44 16.63
N VAL A 250 32.39 13.50 17.57
CA VAL A 250 32.60 14.66 18.47
C VAL A 250 33.12 15.91 17.73
N ILE A 251 33.79 15.72 16.58
CA ILE A 251 34.43 16.81 15.82
C ILE A 251 34.10 16.73 14.32
N LYS A 252 34.04 15.52 13.75
CA LYS A 252 33.65 15.24 12.35
C LYS A 252 32.71 14.04 12.32
N TYR A 253 32.03 13.83 11.20
CA TYR A 253 31.34 12.57 10.96
C TYR A 253 32.35 11.42 10.85
N ASP A 254 31.96 10.24 11.33
CA ASP A 254 32.71 9.02 11.13
C ASP A 254 32.61 8.57 9.65
N ASP A 255 33.47 7.64 9.24
CA ASP A 255 33.46 7.08 7.89
C ASP A 255 32.08 6.46 7.56
N ALA A 256 31.61 6.72 6.35
CA ALA A 256 30.27 6.33 5.93
C ALA A 256 30.16 4.82 5.75
N ILE A 257 29.09 4.24 6.28
CA ILE A 257 28.73 2.84 6.09
C ILE A 257 27.90 2.73 4.83
N LYS A 258 28.43 2.02 3.82
CA LYS A 258 27.77 1.76 2.54
C LYS A 258 26.86 0.54 2.63
N ILE A 259 25.59 0.73 2.30
CA ILE A 259 24.59 -0.32 2.11
C ILE A 259 24.26 -0.34 0.63
N ASP A 260 24.70 -1.39 -0.06
CA ASP A 260 24.54 -1.52 -1.50
C ASP A 260 23.12 -1.97 -1.87
N LEU A 261 22.36 -1.11 -2.55
CA LEU A 261 20.98 -1.34 -2.99
C LEU A 261 20.92 -1.96 -4.39
N SER A 262 22.05 -2.07 -5.09
CA SER A 262 22.12 -2.54 -6.48
C SER A 262 22.30 -4.05 -6.62
N LYS A 263 22.61 -4.74 -5.52
CA LYS A 263 22.85 -6.19 -5.53
C LYS A 263 21.58 -6.97 -5.84
N ASP A 264 21.71 -7.97 -6.72
CA ASP A 264 20.65 -8.94 -7.04
C ASP A 264 20.54 -10.03 -5.96
N VAL A 265 20.25 -9.59 -4.74
CA VAL A 265 20.06 -10.44 -3.56
C VAL A 265 18.68 -10.12 -2.98
N GLU A 266 18.07 -11.05 -2.26
CA GLU A 266 16.85 -10.76 -1.51
C GLU A 266 17.13 -9.66 -0.47
N GLN A 267 16.72 -8.44 -0.81
CA GLN A 267 16.75 -7.26 0.03
C GLN A 267 15.31 -6.89 0.38
N SER A 268 15.04 -6.63 1.64
CA SER A 268 13.73 -6.19 2.08
C SER A 268 13.83 -4.99 2.99
N VAL A 269 12.94 -4.02 2.74
CA VAL A 269 12.88 -2.78 3.50
C VAL A 269 11.45 -2.60 3.98
N LYS A 270 11.28 -2.61 5.30
CA LYS A 270 9.97 -2.61 5.95
C LYS A 270 9.89 -1.53 7.02
N PRO A 271 8.69 -0.97 7.24
CA PRO A 271 8.47 -0.13 8.41
C PRO A 271 8.60 -0.99 9.66
N ASP A 272 9.15 -0.39 10.71
CA ASP A 272 9.25 -1.00 12.03
C ASP A 272 8.91 0.02 13.12
N ALA A 273 8.50 -0.51 14.27
CA ALA A 273 8.17 0.28 15.43
C ALA A 273 9.41 0.38 16.34
N THR A 274 9.79 1.60 16.67
CA THR A 274 10.88 1.91 17.60
C THR A 274 10.42 2.83 18.70
N GLY A 275 11.14 2.83 19.81
CA GLY A 275 10.81 3.59 21.00
C GLY A 275 11.97 3.54 21.98
N PRO A 276 11.92 4.33 23.06
CA PRO A 276 12.99 4.37 24.05
C PRO A 276 13.39 2.95 24.47
N TRP A 277 14.69 2.67 24.43
CA TRP A 277 15.28 1.36 24.78
C TRP A 277 14.84 0.17 23.91
N GLY A 278 14.44 0.41 22.65
CA GLY A 278 14.08 -0.66 21.71
C GLY A 278 12.65 -1.17 21.85
N ALA A 279 11.77 -0.43 22.55
CA ALA A 279 10.35 -0.78 22.64
C ALA A 279 9.61 -0.46 21.32
N GLN A 280 8.80 -1.38 20.81
CA GLN A 280 7.98 -1.22 19.60
C GLN A 280 6.75 -0.31 19.85
N LEU A 281 6.99 0.98 20.12
CA LEU A 281 5.94 1.93 20.53
C LEU A 281 5.54 2.92 19.44
N PHE A 282 6.49 3.34 18.59
CA PHE A 282 6.24 4.35 17.56
C PHE A 282 6.70 3.85 16.21
N ASP A 283 5.84 3.89 15.19
CA ASP A 283 6.18 3.47 13.83
C ASP A 283 7.06 4.52 13.13
N LYS A 284 8.31 4.64 13.59
CA LYS A 284 9.27 5.69 13.20
C LYS A 284 10.53 5.14 12.59
N ALA A 285 10.65 3.82 12.45
CA ALA A 285 11.84 3.21 11.90
C ALA A 285 11.59 2.47 10.60
N ILE A 286 12.71 2.25 9.91
CA ILE A 286 12.84 1.38 8.77
C ILE A 286 13.88 0.33 9.14
N VAL A 287 13.57 -0.92 8.83
CA VAL A 287 14.52 -2.03 8.92
C VAL A 287 14.92 -2.44 7.52
N TYR A 288 16.22 -2.43 7.27
CA TYR A 288 16.84 -3.01 6.09
C TYR A 288 17.42 -4.38 6.44
N SER A 289 16.97 -5.40 5.72
CA SER A 289 17.46 -6.77 5.82
C SER A 289 17.95 -7.23 4.45
N SER A 290 19.13 -7.87 4.41
CA SER A 290 19.69 -8.47 3.20
C SER A 290 20.21 -9.87 3.51
N ALA A 291 20.04 -10.82 2.60
CA ALA A 291 20.58 -12.18 2.78
C ALA A 291 22.12 -12.24 2.88
N ASP A 292 22.82 -11.23 2.38
CA ASP A 292 24.28 -11.11 2.45
C ASP A 292 24.78 -10.65 3.84
N SER A 293 23.93 -10.01 4.63
CA SER A 293 24.27 -9.44 5.93
C SER A 293 23.58 -10.20 7.05
N SER A 294 24.35 -10.63 8.06
CA SER A 294 23.78 -11.31 9.23
C SER A 294 23.05 -10.38 10.21
N GLU A 295 23.20 -9.06 10.06
CA GLU A 295 22.63 -8.05 10.94
C GLU A 295 21.66 -7.13 10.19
N ASP A 296 20.46 -6.98 10.74
CA ASP A 296 19.46 -6.02 10.27
C ASP A 296 19.87 -4.59 10.65
N ILE A 297 19.74 -3.66 9.70
CA ILE A 297 20.06 -2.25 9.92
C ILE A 297 18.76 -1.50 10.23
N VAL A 298 18.64 -1.03 11.46
CA VAL A 298 17.48 -0.27 11.94
C VAL A 298 17.79 1.22 11.90
N LEU A 299 17.02 1.98 11.12
CA LEU A 299 17.11 3.43 10.98
C LEU A 299 15.82 4.07 11.49
N GLU A 300 15.91 4.84 12.56
CA GLU A 300 14.81 5.63 13.12
C GLU A 300 14.84 7.06 12.59
N PHE A 301 13.64 7.57 12.27
CA PHE A 301 13.34 8.91 11.79
C PHE A 301 12.49 9.62 12.85
N PRO A 302 13.12 10.34 13.79
CA PRO A 302 12.38 11.03 14.84
C PRO A 302 11.41 12.04 14.25
N GLU A 303 10.12 11.90 14.55
CA GLU A 303 9.06 12.81 14.14
C GLU A 303 7.93 12.80 15.19
N LEU A 304 7.54 13.98 15.69
CA LEU A 304 6.63 14.11 16.83
C LEU A 304 5.19 13.66 16.54
N THR A 305 4.65 13.99 15.36
CA THR A 305 3.20 13.92 15.10
C THR A 305 2.80 13.06 13.91
N SER A 306 3.71 12.75 12.98
CA SER A 306 3.39 11.97 11.77
C SER A 306 4.48 10.94 11.45
N SER A 307 4.23 9.98 10.55
CA SER A 307 5.25 9.07 10.00
C SER A 307 5.73 9.47 8.60
N THR A 308 5.34 10.66 8.12
CA THR A 308 5.56 11.07 6.72
C THR A 308 7.03 11.12 6.33
N ARG A 309 7.94 11.39 7.28
CA ARG A 309 9.39 11.36 7.05
C ARG A 309 9.90 9.94 6.84
N ARG A 310 9.47 9.00 7.70
CA ARG A 310 9.80 7.58 7.58
C ARG A 310 9.25 6.99 6.28
N ASP A 311 8.01 7.31 5.95
CA ASP A 311 7.34 6.81 4.74
C ASP A 311 7.99 7.35 3.46
N HIS A 312 8.47 8.60 3.50
CA HIS A 312 9.26 9.18 2.41
C HIS A 312 10.55 8.41 2.15
N TRP A 313 11.38 8.21 3.19
CA TRP A 313 12.61 7.42 3.07
C TRP A 313 12.35 5.99 2.63
N LEU A 314 11.32 5.36 3.17
CA LEU A 314 10.92 4.00 2.80
C LEU A 314 10.62 3.89 1.30
N ALA A 315 9.84 4.84 0.77
CA ALA A 315 9.50 4.86 -0.64
C ALA A 315 10.72 5.11 -1.54
N LEU A 316 11.61 6.05 -1.16
CA LEU A 316 12.83 6.34 -1.93
C LEU A 316 13.79 5.14 -1.95
N ILE A 317 14.01 4.46 -0.82
CA ILE A 317 14.88 3.29 -0.76
C ILE A 317 14.29 2.15 -1.59
N ARG A 318 12.98 1.90 -1.48
CA ARG A 318 12.29 0.89 -2.28
C ARG A 318 12.39 1.17 -3.77
N GLU A 319 12.26 2.43 -4.19
CA GLU A 319 12.37 2.79 -5.59
C GLU A 319 13.72 2.40 -6.19
N ILE A 320 14.81 2.64 -5.47
CA ILE A 320 16.16 2.28 -5.94
C ILE A 320 16.35 0.76 -5.98
N ILE A 321 15.87 0.03 -4.97
CA ILE A 321 15.91 -1.44 -4.96
C ILE A 321 15.12 -1.99 -6.15
N PHE A 322 13.90 -1.51 -6.36
CA PHE A 322 13.03 -1.99 -7.44
C PHE A 322 13.54 -1.60 -8.83
N LEU A 323 14.19 -0.45 -8.98
CA LEU A 323 14.90 -0.08 -10.21
C LEU A 323 15.96 -1.13 -10.58
N HIS A 324 16.82 -1.51 -9.63
CA HIS A 324 17.88 -2.51 -9.89
C HIS A 324 17.31 -3.91 -10.13
N GLN A 325 16.28 -4.29 -9.37
CA GLN A 325 15.55 -5.54 -9.63
C GLN A 325 14.89 -5.56 -11.01
N PHE A 326 14.33 -4.44 -11.46
CA PHE A 326 13.77 -4.30 -12.80
C PHE A 326 14.84 -4.47 -13.89
N LEU A 327 15.98 -3.78 -13.76
CA LEU A 327 17.09 -3.88 -14.70
C LEU A 327 17.62 -5.32 -14.80
N SER A 328 17.74 -6.03 -13.67
CA SER A 328 18.13 -7.45 -13.64
C SER A 328 17.06 -8.35 -14.26
N LYS A 329 15.81 -8.24 -13.79
CA LYS A 329 14.67 -9.08 -14.21
C LYS A 329 14.43 -9.06 -15.72
N TYR A 330 14.50 -7.88 -16.34
CA TYR A 330 14.28 -7.72 -17.78
C TYR A 330 15.57 -7.77 -18.61
N ASN A 331 16.73 -8.03 -17.97
CA ASN A 331 18.03 -8.22 -18.61
C ASN A 331 18.45 -7.03 -19.50
N ILE A 332 18.28 -5.81 -19.00
CA ILE A 332 18.61 -4.57 -19.71
C ILE A 332 20.13 -4.35 -19.62
N LYS A 333 20.88 -4.92 -20.57
CA LYS A 333 22.35 -4.87 -20.58
C LYS A 333 22.93 -3.60 -21.22
N SER A 334 22.14 -2.87 -22.01
CA SER A 334 22.63 -1.67 -22.67
C SER A 334 22.84 -0.55 -21.65
N PRO A 335 24.06 0.01 -21.51
CA PRO A 335 24.35 1.04 -20.53
C PRO A 335 23.57 2.34 -20.78
N ILE A 336 23.14 2.58 -22.03
CA ILE A 336 22.33 3.75 -22.38
C ILE A 336 20.88 3.56 -21.91
N GLN A 337 20.30 2.39 -22.16
CA GLN A 337 18.93 2.07 -21.74
C GLN A 337 18.83 1.98 -20.20
N ALA A 338 19.83 1.37 -19.55
CA ALA A 338 19.88 1.33 -18.10
C ALA A 338 19.99 2.75 -17.50
N TRP A 339 20.83 3.60 -18.10
CA TRP A 339 20.95 4.99 -17.67
C TRP A 339 19.69 5.81 -17.90
N GLU A 340 18.94 5.56 -18.97
CA GLU A 340 17.64 6.20 -19.20
C GLU A 340 16.65 5.87 -18.07
N MET A 341 16.63 4.63 -17.57
CA MET A 341 15.80 4.27 -16.42
C MET A 341 16.29 4.91 -15.12
N HIS A 342 17.60 4.94 -14.88
CA HIS A 342 18.16 5.73 -13.78
C HIS A 342 17.73 7.19 -13.85
N ALA A 343 17.78 7.79 -15.04
CA ALA A 343 17.41 9.18 -15.25
C ALA A 343 15.92 9.44 -14.97
N ARG A 344 15.03 8.57 -15.45
CA ARG A 344 13.58 8.64 -15.15
C ARG A 344 13.31 8.54 -13.66
N THR A 345 13.97 7.62 -12.96
CA THR A 345 13.87 7.47 -11.51
C THR A 345 14.36 8.72 -10.77
N MET A 346 15.52 9.26 -11.14
CA MET A 346 16.06 10.49 -10.55
C MET A 346 15.10 11.67 -10.74
N LEU A 347 14.54 11.84 -11.93
CA LEU A 347 13.54 12.88 -12.20
C LEU A 347 12.25 12.65 -11.40
N GLY A 348 11.81 11.40 -11.21
CA GLY A 348 10.69 11.05 -10.33
C GLY A 348 10.91 11.48 -8.89
N ILE A 349 12.12 11.27 -8.35
CA ILE A 349 12.51 11.70 -7.00
C ILE A 349 12.56 13.23 -6.90
N ILE A 350 13.12 13.91 -7.91
CA ILE A 350 13.17 15.38 -7.96
C ILE A 350 11.75 15.97 -8.00
N ARG A 351 10.83 15.40 -8.80
CA ARG A 351 9.41 15.79 -8.81
C ARG A 351 8.75 15.61 -7.45
N LEU A 352 9.00 14.50 -6.78
CA LEU A 352 8.49 14.25 -5.45
C LEU A 352 8.98 15.30 -4.45
N HIS A 353 10.27 15.66 -4.47
CA HIS A 353 10.81 16.73 -3.65
C HIS A 353 10.13 18.07 -3.93
N ALA A 354 9.98 18.43 -5.22
CA ALA A 354 9.31 19.67 -5.60
C ALA A 354 7.84 19.70 -5.13
N ALA A 355 7.10 18.60 -5.29
CA ALA A 355 5.72 18.50 -4.84
C ALA A 355 5.59 18.60 -3.30
N ARG A 356 6.55 18.04 -2.54
CA ARG A 356 6.60 18.19 -1.07
C ARG A 356 6.92 19.62 -0.64
N GLU A 357 7.81 20.32 -1.36
CA GLU A 357 8.11 21.73 -1.09
C GLU A 357 6.92 22.65 -1.41
N MET A 358 6.11 22.30 -2.42
CA MET A 358 4.86 23.00 -2.71
C MET A 358 3.73 22.71 -1.71
N ARG A 359 3.76 21.53 -1.06
CA ARG A 359 2.72 21.06 -0.13
C ARG A 359 3.34 20.71 1.23
N ARG A 360 3.90 21.70 1.92
CA ARG A 360 4.58 21.48 3.21
C ARG A 360 3.62 21.10 4.32
N ILE A 361 2.41 21.65 4.32
CA ILE A 361 1.39 21.35 5.35
C ILE A 361 0.85 19.91 5.21
N SER A 362 0.66 19.44 3.98
CA SER A 362 0.14 18.11 3.68
C SER A 362 0.94 17.50 2.54
N PRO A 363 2.10 16.89 2.85
CA PRO A 363 2.97 16.29 1.86
C PRO A 363 2.25 15.20 1.06
N PRO A 364 2.46 15.12 -0.27
CA PRO A 364 1.86 14.09 -1.08
C PRO A 364 2.39 12.69 -0.72
N VAL A 365 1.57 11.67 -1.03
CA VAL A 365 1.96 10.26 -0.92
C VAL A 365 3.14 10.00 -1.88
N PRO A 366 4.31 9.54 -1.38
CA PRO A 366 5.51 9.40 -2.20
C PRO A 366 5.37 8.48 -3.41
N THR A 367 4.63 7.38 -3.27
CA THR A 367 4.57 6.30 -4.27
C THR A 367 4.00 6.79 -5.61
N LYS A 368 3.11 7.78 -5.63
CA LYS A 368 2.48 8.33 -6.85
C LYS A 368 3.46 9.03 -7.80
N PHE A 369 4.66 9.40 -7.35
CA PHE A 369 5.72 10.02 -8.16
C PHE A 369 6.83 9.05 -8.57
N LEU A 370 6.82 7.83 -8.02
CA LEU A 370 7.90 6.84 -8.14
C LEU A 370 7.39 5.67 -8.99
N ILE A 371 8.10 5.34 -10.07
CA ILE A 371 7.59 4.40 -11.09
C ILE A 371 7.47 3.01 -10.49
N PHE A 372 8.55 2.49 -9.93
CA PHE A 372 8.60 1.09 -9.52
C PHE A 372 7.83 0.84 -8.24
N SER A 373 7.90 1.78 -7.29
CA SER A 373 7.17 1.71 -6.03
C SER A 373 5.65 1.75 -6.27
N LEU A 374 5.18 2.56 -7.22
CA LEU A 374 3.78 2.58 -7.63
C LEU A 374 3.34 1.22 -8.20
N TYR A 375 4.03 0.73 -9.23
CA TYR A 375 3.63 -0.48 -9.94
C TYR A 375 3.87 -1.78 -9.16
N ASN A 376 4.64 -1.73 -8.08
CA ASN A 376 4.73 -2.84 -7.15
C ASN A 376 3.57 -2.87 -6.12
N GLU A 377 2.85 -1.76 -5.94
CA GLU A 377 1.72 -1.66 -4.99
C GLU A 377 0.35 -1.77 -5.66
N ILE A 378 0.19 -1.31 -6.90
CA ILE A 378 -1.09 -1.32 -7.61
C ILE A 378 -1.34 -2.67 -8.32
N PRO A 379 -2.61 -3.10 -8.46
CA PRO A 379 -2.96 -4.28 -9.25
C PRO A 379 -2.51 -4.13 -10.71
N LYS A 380 -2.08 -5.23 -11.34
CA LYS A 380 -1.57 -5.29 -12.72
C LYS A 380 -0.36 -4.40 -13.04
N GLY A 381 0.33 -3.87 -12.03
CA GLY A 381 1.53 -3.09 -12.28
C GLY A 381 2.69 -3.90 -12.88
N ASP A 382 2.68 -5.23 -12.73
CA ASP A 382 3.62 -6.13 -13.39
C ASP A 382 3.54 -6.09 -14.93
N TYR A 383 2.33 -6.00 -15.48
CA TYR A 383 2.11 -5.82 -16.93
C TYR A 383 2.65 -4.47 -17.42
N VAL A 384 2.47 -3.41 -16.64
CA VAL A 384 2.99 -2.08 -17.00
C VAL A 384 4.51 -2.08 -17.02
N LEU A 385 5.15 -2.71 -16.04
CA LEU A 385 6.61 -2.84 -16.01
C LEU A 385 7.13 -3.68 -17.18
N GLU A 386 6.42 -4.73 -17.58
CA GLU A 386 6.78 -5.53 -18.76
C GLU A 386 6.72 -4.71 -20.06
N GLU A 387 5.62 -3.98 -20.29
CA GLU A 387 5.48 -3.10 -21.47
C GLU A 387 6.50 -1.96 -21.46
N LEU A 388 6.80 -1.40 -20.28
CA LEU A 388 7.84 -0.36 -20.13
C LEU A 388 9.22 -0.90 -20.53
N ALA A 389 9.55 -2.13 -20.11
CA ALA A 389 10.80 -2.77 -20.49
C ALA A 389 10.89 -3.06 -22.00
N GLU A 390 9.79 -3.51 -22.62
CA GLU A 390 9.74 -3.76 -24.06
C GLU A 390 9.81 -2.47 -24.88
N ASN A 391 9.18 -1.38 -24.43
CA ASN A 391 9.32 -0.07 -25.05
C ASN A 391 10.76 0.44 -24.95
N LEU A 392 11.40 0.33 -23.78
CA LEU A 392 12.78 0.75 -23.60
C LEU A 392 13.76 0.01 -24.53
N LYS A 393 13.51 -1.28 -24.80
CA LYS A 393 14.31 -2.07 -25.76
C LYS A 393 14.13 -1.60 -27.20
N LYS A 394 12.96 -1.06 -27.56
CA LYS A 394 12.61 -0.57 -28.90
C LYS A 394 13.00 0.89 -29.13
N ALA A 395 12.99 1.70 -28.07
CA ALA A 395 13.21 3.13 -28.14
C ALA A 395 14.70 3.49 -28.36
N ASN A 396 14.93 4.47 -29.22
CA ASN A 396 16.25 5.08 -29.40
C ASN A 396 16.52 6.05 -28.22
N SER A 397 17.26 5.59 -27.21
CA SER A 397 17.55 6.32 -25.96
C SER A 397 18.54 7.48 -26.08
N GLY A 398 18.63 8.13 -27.25
CA GLY A 398 19.64 9.12 -27.59
C GLY A 398 19.13 10.47 -28.12
N HIS A 399 17.82 10.73 -28.10
CA HIS A 399 17.27 12.02 -28.56
C HIS A 399 17.38 13.12 -27.50
N SER A 400 17.32 14.38 -27.92
CA SER A 400 17.56 15.57 -27.07
C SER A 400 16.60 15.73 -25.89
N CYS A 401 15.38 15.22 -26.02
CA CYS A 401 14.36 15.23 -24.96
C CYS A 401 14.31 13.94 -24.11
N SER A 402 15.30 13.03 -24.18
CA SER A 402 15.31 11.86 -23.30
C SER A 402 15.53 12.28 -21.83
N ALA A 403 15.11 11.45 -20.87
CA ALA A 403 15.33 11.75 -19.44
C ALA A 403 16.82 11.92 -19.14
N SER A 404 17.65 11.08 -19.76
CA SER A 404 19.12 11.17 -19.68
C SER A 404 19.69 12.47 -20.23
N SER A 405 19.15 13.00 -21.34
CA SER A 405 19.58 14.28 -21.93
C SER A 405 19.14 15.47 -21.09
N ILE A 406 17.92 15.43 -20.53
CA ILE A 406 17.37 16.46 -19.64
C ILE A 406 18.21 16.57 -18.36
N LEU A 407 18.56 15.45 -17.74
CA LEU A 407 19.43 15.49 -16.56
C LEU A 407 20.80 16.08 -16.91
N ARG A 408 21.35 15.73 -18.09
CA ARG A 408 22.61 16.29 -18.56
C ARG A 408 22.53 17.81 -18.75
N SER A 409 21.44 18.33 -19.33
CA SER A 409 21.25 19.78 -19.50
C SER A 409 21.00 20.52 -18.19
N MET A 410 20.59 19.81 -17.12
CA MET A 410 20.51 20.34 -15.76
C MET A 410 21.82 20.19 -14.95
N ASN A 411 22.95 19.99 -15.64
CA ASN A 411 24.29 19.81 -15.06
C ASN A 411 24.46 18.53 -14.21
N ILE A 412 23.66 17.48 -14.47
CA ILE A 412 23.88 16.13 -13.94
C ILE A 412 24.46 15.29 -15.10
N SER A 413 25.78 15.40 -15.32
CA SER A 413 26.45 14.84 -16.50
C SER A 413 27.29 13.61 -16.21
N ARG A 414 26.99 12.49 -16.88
CA ARG A 414 27.93 11.35 -16.96
C ARG A 414 29.17 11.75 -17.79
N PRO A 415 30.40 11.49 -17.32
CA PRO A 415 31.61 11.80 -18.09
C PRO A 415 31.86 10.88 -19.30
N ILE A 416 31.18 9.73 -19.39
CA ILE A 416 31.55 8.64 -20.32
C ILE A 416 31.07 8.84 -21.78
N LEU A 417 30.24 9.85 -22.11
CA LEU A 417 29.81 10.07 -23.50
C LEU A 417 30.02 11.51 -23.97
N SER A 418 31.28 11.92 -24.00
CA SER A 418 31.76 13.06 -24.80
C SER A 418 32.04 12.68 -26.26
N GLU A 419 31.81 11.42 -26.67
CA GLU A 419 32.06 10.98 -28.04
C GLU A 419 30.78 10.95 -28.89
N THR A 420 30.68 11.94 -29.77
CA THR A 420 30.22 11.81 -31.16
C THR A 420 28.87 11.14 -31.42
N ASN A 421 27.81 11.55 -30.72
CA ASN A 421 26.49 11.58 -31.35
C ASN A 421 26.12 13.05 -31.51
N LYS A 422 26.12 13.54 -32.75
CA LYS A 422 25.29 14.70 -33.06
C LYS A 422 23.91 14.35 -32.51
N ALA A 423 23.36 15.14 -31.60
CA ALA A 423 21.95 15.02 -31.28
C ALA A 423 21.24 15.13 -32.63
N ASP A 424 20.58 14.05 -33.07
CA ASP A 424 19.74 14.16 -34.24
C ASP A 424 18.70 15.23 -33.89
N GLU A 425 18.65 16.31 -34.67
CA GLU A 425 17.59 17.34 -34.64
C GLU A 425 16.25 16.74 -35.13
N SER A 426 16.01 15.46 -34.88
CA SER A 426 14.75 14.79 -35.10
C SER A 426 13.80 15.11 -33.96
N ALA A 427 12.52 15.31 -34.29
CA ALA A 427 11.47 15.49 -33.30
C ALA A 427 11.51 14.39 -32.22
N PRO A 428 11.26 14.72 -30.94
CA PRO A 428 11.13 13.72 -29.89
C PRO A 428 10.10 12.67 -30.30
N VAL A 429 10.52 11.41 -30.29
CA VAL A 429 9.62 10.28 -30.51
C VAL A 429 8.75 10.15 -29.27
N LEU A 430 7.44 10.10 -29.48
CA LEU A 430 6.47 9.89 -28.41
C LEU A 430 6.76 8.55 -27.72
N ASP A 431 7.08 8.59 -26.42
CA ASP A 431 7.30 7.38 -25.60
C ASP A 431 6.00 6.66 -25.21
N ASP A 432 4.86 7.15 -25.72
CA ASP A 432 3.51 6.63 -25.50
C ASP A 432 3.18 5.53 -26.52
N SER A 433 3.73 4.32 -26.32
CA SER A 433 3.27 3.17 -27.10
C SER A 433 1.80 2.85 -26.73
N PRO A 434 0.95 2.52 -27.71
CA PRO A 434 -0.47 2.26 -27.42
C PRO A 434 -0.67 1.08 -26.47
N SER A 435 0.25 0.11 -26.46
CA SER A 435 0.22 -1.03 -25.53
C SER A 435 0.52 -0.61 -24.09
N LEU A 436 1.55 0.23 -23.88
CA LEU A 436 1.89 0.76 -22.57
C LEU A 436 0.75 1.61 -22.01
N ARG A 437 0.17 2.49 -22.83
CA ARG A 437 -0.97 3.33 -22.43
C ARG A 437 -2.17 2.51 -21.97
N MET A 438 -2.49 1.45 -22.70
CA MET A 438 -3.58 0.53 -22.35
C MET A 438 -3.32 -0.20 -21.03
N ALA A 439 -2.07 -0.65 -20.80
CA ALA A 439 -1.69 -1.31 -19.55
C ALA A 439 -1.80 -0.35 -18.35
N ILE A 440 -1.37 0.91 -18.52
CA ILE A 440 -1.48 1.95 -17.49
C ILE A 440 -2.95 2.21 -17.14
N GLU A 441 -3.82 2.43 -18.13
CA GLU A 441 -5.24 2.71 -17.87
C GLU A 441 -5.91 1.54 -17.16
N GLN A 442 -5.63 0.31 -17.58
CA GLN A 442 -6.16 -0.88 -16.94
C GLN A 442 -5.72 -1.01 -15.47
N SER A 443 -4.43 -0.76 -15.17
CA SER A 443 -3.93 -0.80 -13.79
C SER A 443 -4.60 0.25 -12.88
N ARG A 444 -4.92 1.42 -13.44
CA ARG A 444 -5.59 2.52 -12.74
C ARG A 444 -7.06 2.23 -12.49
N GLU A 445 -7.78 1.68 -13.47
CA GLU A 445 -9.18 1.26 -13.28
C GLU A 445 -9.29 0.23 -12.13
N GLU A 446 -8.39 -0.76 -12.10
CA GLU A 446 -8.39 -1.76 -11.02
C GLU A 446 -7.96 -1.17 -9.67
N GLU A 447 -7.02 -0.23 -9.64
CA GLU A 447 -6.69 0.47 -8.41
C GLU A 447 -7.91 1.20 -7.84
N LYS A 448 -8.68 1.90 -8.69
CA LYS A 448 -9.91 2.59 -8.28
C LYS A 448 -10.92 1.60 -7.69
N GLU A 449 -11.12 0.44 -8.33
CA GLU A 449 -12.00 -0.60 -7.80
C GLU A 449 -11.52 -1.12 -6.43
N VAL A 450 -10.22 -1.34 -6.27
CA VAL A 450 -9.62 -1.79 -5.00
C VAL A 450 -9.75 -0.72 -3.92
N LEU A 451 -9.57 0.56 -4.25
CA LEU A 451 -9.73 1.68 -3.31
C LEU A 451 -11.18 1.83 -2.86
N VAL A 452 -12.15 1.74 -3.77
CA VAL A 452 -13.59 1.74 -3.42
C VAL A 452 -13.94 0.56 -2.51
N ALA A 453 -13.40 -0.62 -2.80
CA ALA A 453 -13.59 -1.79 -1.94
C ALA A 453 -12.95 -1.59 -0.55
N LYS A 454 -11.73 -1.03 -0.48
CA LYS A 454 -11.06 -0.71 0.79
C LYS A 454 -11.83 0.33 1.60
N ALA A 455 -12.27 1.42 0.98
CA ALA A 455 -13.08 2.46 1.63
C ALA A 455 -14.37 1.86 2.21
N THR A 456 -15.06 1.00 1.45
CA THR A 456 -16.24 0.29 1.95
C THR A 456 -15.90 -0.60 3.15
N THR A 457 -14.74 -1.29 3.15
CA THR A 457 -14.33 -2.10 4.30
C THR A 457 -13.90 -1.29 5.51
N GLU A 458 -13.32 -0.11 5.33
CA GLU A 458 -12.89 0.78 6.41
C GLU A 458 -14.08 1.49 7.05
N GLU A 459 -15.04 1.98 6.26
CA GLU A 459 -16.34 2.49 6.74
C GLU A 459 -17.05 1.42 7.60
N LEU A 460 -17.09 0.17 7.11
CA LEU A 460 -17.64 -0.97 7.87
C LEU A 460 -16.81 -1.34 9.10
N LYS A 461 -15.53 -0.96 9.17
CA LYS A 461 -14.65 -1.23 10.32
C LYS A 461 -14.79 -0.13 11.38
N GLU A 462 -15.00 1.11 10.97
CA GLU A 462 -15.29 2.24 11.87
C GLU A 462 -16.69 2.14 12.48
N GLU A 463 -17.68 1.65 11.72
CA GLU A 463 -19.01 1.27 12.26
C GLU A 463 -19.00 -0.11 12.96
N GLY A 464 -17.96 -0.92 12.73
CA GLY A 464 -17.91 -2.36 12.92
C GLY A 464 -17.68 -2.89 14.34
N VAL A 465 -17.42 -2.05 15.34
CA VAL A 465 -17.30 -2.55 16.73
C VAL A 465 -18.65 -3.02 17.27
N THR A 466 -19.76 -2.49 16.77
CA THR A 466 -21.13 -2.94 17.07
C THR A 466 -21.67 -3.96 16.07
N ASP A 467 -21.23 -3.91 14.80
CA ASP A 467 -21.83 -4.69 13.71
C ASP A 467 -21.23 -6.11 13.55
N GLY A 468 -20.03 -6.35 14.09
CA GLY A 468 -19.43 -7.69 14.14
C GLY A 468 -20.31 -8.73 14.88
N VAL A 469 -21.11 -8.28 15.86
CA VAL A 469 -22.11 -9.11 16.52
C VAL A 469 -23.30 -9.40 15.59
N MET A 470 -23.73 -8.41 14.79
CA MET A 470 -24.83 -8.57 13.84
C MET A 470 -24.44 -9.51 12.68
N VAL A 471 -23.24 -9.34 12.13
CA VAL A 471 -22.65 -10.21 11.09
C VAL A 471 -22.46 -11.64 11.61
N LEU A 472 -21.97 -11.83 12.84
CA LEU A 472 -21.89 -13.15 13.47
C LEU A 472 -23.29 -13.76 13.65
N THR A 473 -24.31 -12.96 14.03
CA THR A 473 -25.69 -13.45 14.14
C THR A 473 -26.33 -13.79 12.80
N GLU A 474 -25.98 -13.09 11.71
CA GLU A 474 -26.37 -13.40 10.32
C GLU A 474 -25.67 -14.66 9.81
N LEU A 475 -24.36 -14.82 10.04
CA LEU A 475 -23.61 -16.03 9.70
C LEU A 475 -24.09 -17.26 10.46
N ILE A 476 -24.59 -17.09 11.69
CA ILE A 476 -25.20 -18.16 12.51
C ILE A 476 -26.67 -18.42 12.11
N LYS A 477 -27.32 -17.51 11.38
CA LYS A 477 -28.72 -17.63 10.94
C LYS A 477 -29.00 -18.88 10.09
N PRO A 478 -28.18 -19.28 9.10
CA PRO A 478 -28.37 -20.56 8.41
C PRO A 478 -28.23 -21.76 9.36
N LEU A 479 -27.37 -21.68 10.38
CA LEU A 479 -27.20 -22.74 11.39
C LEU A 479 -28.42 -22.82 12.35
N LYS A 480 -29.00 -21.68 12.72
CA LYS A 480 -30.27 -21.59 13.46
C LYS A 480 -31.45 -22.23 12.71
N SER A 481 -31.42 -22.30 11.38
CA SER A 481 -32.46 -22.98 10.59
C SER A 481 -32.33 -24.51 10.60
N VAL A 482 -31.14 -25.02 10.90
CA VAL A 482 -30.81 -26.45 10.88
C VAL A 482 -31.12 -27.11 12.22
N ILE A 483 -30.87 -26.42 13.33
CA ILE A 483 -31.17 -26.88 14.70
C ILE A 483 -32.65 -27.31 14.88
N PRO A 484 -33.68 -26.53 14.50
CA PRO A 484 -35.07 -26.94 14.64
C PRO A 484 -35.43 -28.10 13.71
N LYS A 485 -34.82 -28.23 12.51
CA LYS A 485 -35.01 -29.40 11.64
C LYS A 485 -34.50 -30.69 12.30
N PHE A 486 -33.38 -30.61 13.02
CA PHE A 486 -32.90 -31.73 13.85
C PHE A 486 -33.83 -31.99 15.04
N GLN A 487 -34.33 -30.96 15.72
CA GLN A 487 -35.31 -31.12 16.79
C GLN A 487 -36.61 -31.78 16.31
N GLN A 488 -37.11 -31.42 15.12
CA GLN A 488 -38.29 -32.03 14.49
C GLN A 488 -38.13 -33.53 14.22
N ILE A 489 -36.91 -33.97 13.90
CA ILE A 489 -36.59 -35.40 13.73
C ILE A 489 -36.70 -36.14 15.07
N PHE A 490 -36.30 -35.52 16.19
CA PHE A 490 -36.38 -36.11 17.53
C PHE A 490 -37.77 -36.02 18.18
N THR A 491 -38.62 -35.05 17.80
CA THR A 491 -39.98 -34.84 18.34
C THR A 491 -41.09 -35.65 17.64
N TRP A 492 -40.73 -36.61 16.78
CA TRP A 492 -41.67 -37.51 16.09
C TRP A 492 -42.72 -36.81 15.18
N GLU A 493 -42.48 -35.58 14.70
CA GLU A 493 -43.40 -34.87 13.80
C GLU A 493 -43.58 -35.59 12.44
N ARG A 494 -42.56 -36.31 11.97
CA ARG A 494 -42.59 -37.13 10.73
C ARG A 494 -42.11 -38.55 11.02
N PRO A 495 -43.01 -39.48 11.40
CA PRO A 495 -42.62 -40.78 11.96
C PRO A 495 -41.81 -41.65 10.99
N ARG A 496 -42.03 -41.54 9.67
CA ARG A 496 -41.25 -42.29 8.66
C ARG A 496 -39.77 -41.85 8.62
N ASN A 497 -39.51 -40.54 8.73
CA ASN A 497 -38.15 -40.00 8.68
C ASN A 497 -37.41 -40.27 9.99
N THR A 498 -38.10 -40.11 11.13
CA THR A 498 -37.55 -40.46 12.45
C THR A 498 -37.21 -41.94 12.54
N LEU A 499 -38.06 -42.84 12.00
CA LEU A 499 -37.79 -44.27 11.96
C LEU A 499 -36.58 -44.61 11.07
N ALA A 500 -36.45 -43.97 9.90
CA ALA A 500 -35.31 -44.15 9.01
C ALA A 500 -33.99 -43.69 9.66
N VAL A 501 -34.02 -42.54 10.35
CA VAL A 501 -32.85 -42.00 11.09
C VAL A 501 -32.50 -42.89 12.28
N LEU A 502 -33.49 -43.38 13.03
CA LEU A 502 -33.28 -44.33 14.12
C LEU A 502 -32.66 -45.64 13.59
N ALA A 503 -33.22 -46.21 12.52
CA ALA A 503 -32.69 -47.43 11.90
C ALA A 503 -31.26 -47.22 11.38
N ALA A 504 -30.99 -46.12 10.69
CA ALA A 504 -29.64 -45.78 10.22
C ALA A 504 -28.65 -45.61 11.38
N SER A 505 -29.03 -44.91 12.46
CA SER A 505 -28.19 -44.72 13.65
C SER A 505 -27.91 -46.05 14.38
N LEU A 506 -28.90 -46.95 14.44
CA LEU A 506 -28.72 -48.30 15.00
C LEU A 506 -27.82 -49.17 14.11
N ILE A 507 -27.93 -49.07 12.78
CA ILE A 507 -27.06 -49.79 11.84
C ILE A 507 -25.62 -49.29 11.94
N ILE A 508 -25.40 -47.97 11.98
CA ILE A 508 -24.07 -47.36 12.11
C ILE A 508 -23.40 -47.77 13.44
N THR A 509 -24.17 -47.80 14.52
CA THR A 509 -23.66 -48.17 15.85
C THR A 509 -23.47 -49.68 16.01
N TYR A 510 -24.26 -50.49 15.29
CA TYR A 510 -24.08 -51.94 15.22
C TYR A 510 -22.79 -52.35 14.51
N MET A 511 -22.33 -51.58 13.52
CA MET A 511 -21.12 -51.90 12.75
C MET A 511 -19.79 -51.79 13.54
N GLU A 512 -19.80 -51.39 14.82
CA GLU A 512 -18.63 -51.32 15.73
C GLU A 512 -17.51 -50.31 15.37
N TRP A 513 -17.68 -49.50 14.31
CA TRP A 513 -16.65 -48.54 13.88
C TRP A 513 -16.39 -47.45 14.92
N VAL A 514 -17.44 -47.01 15.63
CA VAL A 514 -17.37 -45.86 16.55
C VAL A 514 -16.50 -46.13 17.77
N GLY A 515 -16.67 -47.28 18.43
CA GLY A 515 -15.89 -47.64 19.62
C GLY A 515 -14.41 -47.84 19.29
N LYS A 516 -14.12 -48.51 18.15
CA LYS A 516 -12.76 -48.73 17.67
C LYS A 516 -12.09 -47.42 17.24
N ALA A 517 -12.81 -46.52 16.55
CA ALA A 517 -12.29 -45.22 16.13
C ALA A 517 -11.95 -44.30 17.32
N ILE A 518 -12.78 -44.30 18.37
CA ILE A 518 -12.50 -43.51 19.58
C ILE A 518 -11.30 -44.11 20.33
N ALA A 519 -11.21 -45.43 20.45
CA ALA A 519 -10.07 -46.08 21.09
C ALA A 519 -8.75 -45.84 20.33
N THR A 520 -8.75 -45.92 18.99
CA THR A 520 -7.56 -45.62 18.19
C THR A 520 -7.14 -44.16 18.29
N PHE A 521 -8.09 -43.22 18.33
CA PHE A 521 -7.82 -41.80 18.56
C PHE A 521 -7.17 -41.55 19.93
N LEU A 522 -7.71 -42.14 21.01
CA LEU A 522 -7.15 -42.00 22.35
C LEU A 522 -5.72 -42.55 22.43
N ILE A 523 -5.44 -43.69 21.80
CA ILE A 523 -4.10 -44.27 21.71
C ILE A 523 -3.17 -43.36 20.89
N TRP A 524 -3.64 -42.81 19.78
CA TRP A 524 -2.88 -41.89 18.94
C TRP A 524 -2.46 -40.61 19.71
N VAL A 525 -3.35 -40.04 20.53
CA VAL A 525 -3.02 -38.91 21.42
C VAL A 525 -1.91 -39.28 22.40
N VAL A 526 -1.95 -40.48 22.99
CA VAL A 526 -0.89 -40.95 23.90
C VAL A 526 0.44 -41.16 23.17
N VAL A 527 0.42 -41.67 21.94
CA VAL A 527 1.62 -41.82 21.10
C VAL A 527 2.23 -40.45 20.77
N MET A 528 1.42 -39.47 20.37
CA MET A 528 1.89 -38.09 20.15
C MET A 528 2.53 -37.50 21.42
N MET A 529 1.92 -37.70 22.59
CA MET A 529 2.50 -37.24 23.87
C MET A 529 3.86 -37.91 24.16
N LEU A 530 4.05 -39.18 23.79
CA LEU A 530 5.32 -39.90 23.94
C LEU A 530 6.37 -39.49 22.90
N GLU A 531 5.98 -39.24 21.65
CA GLU A 531 6.86 -38.74 20.59
C GLU A 531 7.39 -37.34 20.90
N LEU A 532 6.51 -36.45 21.40
CA LEU A 532 6.89 -35.12 21.86
C LEU A 532 7.87 -35.17 23.04
N ARG A 533 7.70 -36.13 23.97
CA ARG A 533 8.69 -36.39 25.05
C ARG A 533 10.02 -36.90 24.51
N ARG A 534 10.00 -37.80 23.52
CA ARG A 534 11.21 -38.37 22.93
C ARG A 534 12.01 -37.30 22.17
N LYS A 535 11.34 -36.40 21.45
CA LYS A 535 11.97 -35.23 20.81
C LYS A 535 12.56 -34.25 21.82
N ARG A 536 11.90 -34.03 22.97
CA ARG A 536 12.37 -33.11 24.02
C ARG A 536 13.60 -33.59 24.80
N LEU A 537 13.86 -34.90 24.86
CA LEU A 537 15.11 -35.43 25.43
C LEU A 537 16.35 -35.11 24.57
N TYR A 538 16.16 -34.67 23.32
CA TYR A 538 17.24 -34.30 22.41
C TYR A 538 17.54 -32.78 22.40
N GLU A 539 16.62 -31.94 22.88
CA GLU A 539 16.75 -30.48 22.91
C GLU A 539 16.55 -29.94 24.33
N THR A 540 17.59 -30.06 25.16
CA THR A 540 17.68 -29.32 26.42
C THR A 540 18.47 -28.05 26.21
N CYS A 541 17.81 -26.97 25.79
CA CYS A 541 18.11 -25.57 26.15
C CYS A 541 17.09 -24.63 25.49
N ASN A 542 16.15 -24.10 26.29
CA ASN A 542 16.01 -22.66 26.50
C ASN A 542 14.80 -22.38 27.40
N GLU A 543 15.12 -21.77 28.52
CA GLU A 543 14.22 -21.36 29.58
C GLU A 543 13.45 -20.11 29.12
N LEU A 544 12.12 -20.21 28.99
CA LEU A 544 11.24 -19.08 28.72
C LEU A 544 10.94 -18.38 30.06
N VAL A 545 11.80 -17.43 30.43
CA VAL A 545 11.62 -16.54 31.59
C VAL A 545 10.74 -15.37 31.15
N ILE A 546 9.47 -15.40 31.55
CA ILE A 546 8.59 -14.23 31.47
C ILE A 546 8.62 -13.56 32.86
N HIS A 547 9.33 -12.44 32.95
CA HIS A 547 9.33 -11.59 34.15
C HIS A 547 7.97 -10.90 34.31
N ARG A 548 7.26 -11.26 35.38
CA ARG A 548 6.09 -10.52 35.89
C ARG A 548 6.59 -9.48 36.90
N SER A 549 6.99 -8.31 36.43
CA SER A 549 7.22 -7.15 37.30
C SER A 549 7.23 -5.84 36.50
N SER A 550 6.05 -5.29 36.26
CA SER A 550 5.77 -3.84 36.22
C SER A 550 4.38 -3.59 35.59
N MET A 551 3.33 -3.59 36.42
CA MET A 551 2.29 -2.57 36.29
C MET A 551 1.46 -2.53 37.58
N SER A 552 1.99 -1.82 38.55
CA SER A 552 1.22 -1.26 39.66
C SER A 552 1.57 0.22 39.74
N SER A 553 0.68 1.08 39.28
CA SER A 553 0.49 2.40 39.87
C SER A 553 -0.93 2.87 39.62
N ASP A 554 -1.61 3.08 40.73
CA ASP A 554 -3.00 3.45 40.90
C ASP A 554 -3.38 4.83 40.32
N ARG A 555 -4.63 4.88 39.84
CA ARG A 555 -5.66 5.93 39.97
C ARG A 555 -5.33 7.40 39.64
N SER A 556 -6.21 8.04 38.88
CA SER A 556 -7.47 8.64 39.39
C SER A 556 -8.38 9.22 38.30
N THR A 557 -9.70 9.05 38.53
CA THR A 557 -10.86 9.93 38.17
C THR A 557 -11.07 10.32 36.69
N MET A 558 -12.23 10.17 36.06
CA MET A 558 -13.60 10.16 36.58
C MET A 558 -14.58 9.67 35.49
N GLU A 559 -15.37 8.65 35.81
CA GLU A 559 -16.82 8.57 35.52
C GLU A 559 -17.38 8.93 34.13
N SER A 560 -16.81 8.40 33.03
CA SER A 560 -17.47 8.52 31.71
C SER A 560 -17.43 7.27 30.82
N ILE A 561 -17.04 6.10 31.32
CA ILE A 561 -16.85 4.90 30.47
C ILE A 561 -17.58 3.65 31.04
N VAL A 562 -18.33 3.80 32.13
CA VAL A 562 -18.76 2.68 32.98
C VAL A 562 -19.93 1.85 32.42
N SER A 563 -20.60 2.24 31.34
CA SER A 563 -21.65 1.39 30.72
C SER A 563 -21.20 0.60 29.49
N ALA A 564 -20.10 0.98 28.81
CA ALA A 564 -19.56 0.25 27.65
C ALA A 564 -18.44 -0.74 28.03
N GLN A 565 -17.73 -0.50 29.13
CA GLN A 565 -16.60 -1.36 29.57
C GLN A 565 -17.02 -2.67 30.26
N GLN A 566 -18.23 -2.78 30.80
CA GLN A 566 -18.66 -3.97 31.55
C GLN A 566 -18.82 -5.23 30.65
N GLY A 567 -19.25 -5.03 29.40
CA GLY A 567 -19.39 -6.10 28.40
C GLY A 567 -18.04 -6.57 27.83
N PHE A 568 -17.12 -5.63 27.62
CA PHE A 568 -15.77 -5.95 27.15
C PHE A 568 -14.93 -6.62 28.24
N TYR A 569 -15.06 -6.23 29.51
CA TYR A 569 -14.36 -6.91 30.60
C TYR A 569 -14.81 -8.36 30.77
N THR A 570 -16.12 -8.64 30.68
CA THR A 570 -16.64 -10.01 30.79
C THR A 570 -16.24 -10.88 29.60
N LEU A 571 -16.21 -10.33 28.38
CA LEU A 571 -15.68 -11.03 27.20
C LEU A 571 -14.17 -11.25 27.28
N HIS A 572 -13.42 -10.25 27.73
CA HIS A 572 -11.97 -10.36 27.90
C HIS A 572 -11.60 -11.32 29.03
N GLU A 573 -12.38 -11.37 30.11
CA GLU A 573 -12.22 -12.31 31.21
C GLU A 573 -12.60 -13.74 30.78
N MET A 574 -13.66 -13.92 30.00
CA MET A 574 -14.01 -15.22 29.40
C MET A 574 -12.94 -15.70 28.40
N LEU A 575 -12.42 -14.81 27.55
CA LEU A 575 -11.32 -15.10 26.62
C LEU A 575 -10.02 -15.40 27.37
N HIS A 576 -9.73 -14.67 28.45
CA HIS A 576 -8.55 -14.87 29.27
C HIS A 576 -8.65 -16.20 30.05
N ILE A 577 -9.82 -16.54 30.60
CA ILE A 577 -10.07 -17.84 31.23
C ILE A 577 -9.97 -18.97 30.20
N ALA A 578 -10.52 -18.79 29.00
CA ALA A 578 -10.42 -19.76 27.90
C ALA A 578 -8.98 -19.93 27.39
N ASN A 579 -8.22 -18.85 27.23
CA ASN A 579 -6.80 -18.91 26.87
C ASN A 579 -5.98 -19.58 27.97
N ILE A 580 -6.29 -19.31 29.24
CA ILE A 580 -5.63 -19.98 30.37
C ILE A 580 -5.97 -21.47 30.39
N THR A 581 -7.22 -21.87 30.15
CA THR A 581 -7.60 -23.29 30.12
C THR A 581 -6.98 -24.00 28.92
N ILE A 582 -6.94 -23.36 27.75
CA ILE A 582 -6.24 -23.86 26.56
C ILE A 582 -4.74 -24.00 26.86
N LEU A 583 -4.08 -22.98 27.41
CA LEU A 583 -2.66 -23.05 27.78
C LEU A 583 -2.38 -24.11 28.85
N LYS A 584 -3.29 -24.33 29.80
CA LYS A 584 -3.18 -25.41 30.80
C LYS A 584 -3.35 -26.78 30.16
N ILE A 585 -4.31 -26.96 29.25
CA ILE A 585 -4.51 -28.19 28.48
C ILE A 585 -3.28 -28.46 27.60
N TRP A 586 -2.78 -27.43 26.92
CA TRP A 586 -1.58 -27.48 26.09
C TRP A 586 -0.34 -27.82 26.92
N SER A 587 -0.18 -27.25 28.11
CA SER A 587 0.89 -27.56 29.06
C SER A 587 0.85 -29.00 29.59
N ILE A 588 -0.34 -29.58 29.74
CA ILE A 588 -0.53 -30.99 30.12
C ILE A 588 -0.20 -31.90 28.93
N LEU A 589 -0.62 -31.52 27.72
CA LEU A 589 -0.34 -32.27 26.48
C LEU A 589 1.16 -32.28 26.14
N ILE A 590 1.86 -31.16 26.36
CA ILE A 590 3.28 -30.94 26.05
C ILE A 590 4.21 -31.34 27.21
N SER A 591 3.70 -32.02 28.24
CA SER A 591 4.52 -32.59 29.31
C SER A 591 5.47 -31.58 29.98
N LYS A 592 4.96 -30.41 30.38
CA LYS A 592 5.70 -29.50 31.27
C LYS A 592 5.47 -29.83 32.77
N ALA A 593 4.43 -30.62 33.06
CA ALA A 593 4.08 -31.11 34.39
C ALA A 593 4.01 -32.66 34.39
N ASP A 594 5.17 -33.31 34.52
CA ASP A 594 5.32 -34.75 34.27
C ASP A 594 4.41 -35.64 35.14
N LYS A 595 4.12 -35.23 36.37
CA LYS A 595 3.28 -35.99 37.31
C LYS A 595 1.81 -36.03 36.87
N HIS A 596 1.28 -34.93 36.36
CA HIS A 596 -0.12 -34.85 35.91
C HIS A 596 -0.30 -35.47 34.52
N ALA A 597 0.65 -35.26 33.61
CA ALA A 597 0.63 -35.87 32.29
C ALA A 597 0.67 -37.41 32.36
N ASN A 598 1.44 -38.00 33.29
CA ASN A 598 1.49 -39.45 33.49
C ASN A 598 0.15 -40.03 33.98
N ILE A 599 -0.53 -39.36 34.92
CA ILE A 599 -1.85 -39.80 35.41
C ILE A 599 -2.88 -39.74 34.28
N VAL A 600 -2.85 -38.68 33.47
CA VAL A 600 -3.74 -38.51 32.32
C VAL A 600 -3.48 -39.58 31.25
N MET A 601 -2.23 -39.88 30.92
CA MET A 601 -1.93 -40.94 29.95
C MET A 601 -2.39 -42.32 30.43
N VAL A 602 -2.18 -42.67 31.70
CA VAL A 602 -2.69 -43.93 32.26
C VAL A 602 -4.21 -43.98 32.24
N ALA A 603 -4.88 -42.86 32.55
CA ALA A 603 -6.33 -42.77 32.46
C ALA A 603 -6.84 -42.89 31.02
N LEU A 604 -6.17 -42.27 30.04
CA LEU A 604 -6.51 -42.36 28.61
C LEU A 604 -6.30 -43.77 28.06
N ILE A 605 -5.21 -44.45 28.44
CA ILE A 605 -4.96 -45.85 28.07
C ILE A 605 -6.01 -46.76 28.71
N GLY A 606 -6.30 -46.59 30.00
CA GLY A 606 -7.33 -47.36 30.71
C GLY A 606 -8.72 -47.19 30.08
N LEU A 607 -9.07 -45.95 29.70
CA LEU A 607 -10.32 -45.65 29.01
C LEU A 607 -10.37 -46.24 27.60
N ALA A 608 -9.27 -46.17 26.84
CA ALA A 608 -9.18 -46.75 25.51
C ALA A 608 -9.34 -48.28 25.54
N VAL A 609 -8.70 -48.96 26.50
CA VAL A 609 -8.85 -50.41 26.70
C VAL A 609 -10.27 -50.77 27.11
N LEU A 610 -10.88 -50.00 28.03
CA LEU A 610 -12.25 -50.22 28.46
C LEU A 610 -13.25 -50.08 27.30
N LEU A 611 -13.08 -49.05 26.45
CA LEU A 611 -13.90 -48.82 25.27
C LEU A 611 -13.67 -49.85 24.15
N ALA A 612 -12.48 -50.46 24.09
CA ALA A 612 -12.16 -51.52 23.13
C ALA A 612 -12.69 -52.90 23.55
N VAL A 613 -12.71 -53.20 24.86
CA VAL A 613 -13.07 -54.52 25.41
C VAL A 613 -14.57 -54.62 25.70
N ILE A 614 -15.18 -53.57 26.23
CA ILE A 614 -16.62 -53.57 26.50
C ILE A 614 -17.35 -53.34 25.17
N PRO A 615 -18.32 -54.19 24.78
CA PRO A 615 -19.16 -53.94 23.62
C PRO A 615 -20.11 -52.77 23.91
N PHE A 616 -19.55 -51.55 23.87
CA PHE A 616 -20.24 -50.29 24.11
C PHE A 616 -21.43 -50.09 23.16
N LYS A 617 -21.47 -50.85 22.06
CA LYS A 617 -22.59 -50.95 21.12
C LYS A 617 -23.93 -51.18 21.81
N PHE A 618 -24.01 -52.02 22.86
CA PHE A 618 -25.29 -52.28 23.54
C PHE A 618 -25.71 -51.13 24.44
N PHE A 619 -24.75 -50.45 25.09
CA PHE A 619 -25.03 -49.27 25.89
C PHE A 619 -25.46 -48.09 25.00
N LEU A 620 -24.78 -47.88 23.88
CA LEU A 620 -25.07 -46.79 22.96
C LEU A 620 -26.38 -47.04 22.17
N MET A 621 -26.63 -48.27 21.73
CA MET A 621 -27.94 -48.65 21.16
C MET A 621 -29.05 -48.47 22.20
N GLY A 622 -28.83 -48.87 23.46
CA GLY A 622 -29.76 -48.65 24.56
C GLY A 622 -30.03 -47.16 24.80
N ALA A 623 -28.99 -46.32 24.82
CA ALA A 623 -29.10 -44.88 25.01
C ALA A 623 -29.83 -44.20 23.84
N ILE A 624 -29.55 -44.60 22.59
CA ILE A 624 -30.25 -44.11 21.39
C ILE A 624 -31.73 -44.49 21.48
N ILE A 625 -32.04 -45.76 21.72
CA ILE A 625 -33.43 -46.22 21.87
C ILE A 625 -34.14 -45.49 23.01
N GLN A 626 -33.50 -45.34 24.17
CA GLN A 626 -34.07 -44.59 25.30
C GLN A 626 -34.32 -43.12 24.94
N SER A 627 -33.37 -42.45 24.28
CA SER A 627 -33.54 -41.05 23.87
C SER A 627 -34.73 -40.84 22.93
N PHE A 628 -34.95 -41.75 21.98
CA PHE A 628 -36.09 -41.70 21.05
C PHE A 628 -37.42 -42.19 21.67
N ILE A 629 -37.38 -43.10 22.66
CA ILE A 629 -38.57 -43.50 23.43
C ILE A 629 -39.00 -42.38 24.38
N MET A 630 -38.06 -41.67 25.00
CA MET A 630 -38.33 -40.57 25.92
C MET A 630 -39.03 -39.38 25.22
N THR A 631 -38.79 -39.22 23.91
CA THR A 631 -39.42 -38.19 23.07
C THR A 631 -40.68 -38.68 22.35
N TYR A 632 -41.10 -39.94 22.52
CA TYR A 632 -42.32 -40.48 21.90
C TYR A 632 -43.57 -39.89 22.57
N PRO A 633 -44.49 -39.25 21.83
CA PRO A 633 -45.72 -38.72 22.40
C PRO A 633 -46.63 -39.89 22.81
N LYS A 634 -46.81 -40.10 24.12
CA LYS A 634 -47.75 -41.08 24.68
C LYS A 634 -49.19 -40.68 24.34
N THR A 635 -49.79 -41.36 23.36
CA THR A 635 -51.20 -41.18 23.01
C THR A 635 -52.10 -41.86 24.03
N GLY A 636 -52.73 -41.04 24.89
CA GLY A 636 -54.04 -41.32 25.50
C GLY A 636 -54.12 -42.34 26.64
N LYS A 637 -53.89 -41.88 27.89
CA LYS A 637 -54.82 -42.03 29.02
C LYS A 637 -54.34 -41.20 30.22
N SER A 638 -55.28 -40.45 30.78
CA SER A 638 -55.12 -39.53 31.89
C SER A 638 -54.79 -40.21 33.21
N SER A 639 -53.81 -39.67 33.93
CA SER A 639 -53.80 -39.59 35.41
C SER A 639 -52.85 -38.48 35.82
N GLY A 640 -53.30 -37.63 36.73
CA GLY A 640 -52.74 -36.31 37.02
C GLY A 640 -51.32 -36.26 37.62
N PRO A 641 -50.79 -35.04 37.79
CA PRO A 641 -49.39 -34.78 38.10
C PRO A 641 -49.16 -34.91 39.60
N GLY A 642 -48.18 -35.71 40.01
CA GLY A 642 -47.69 -35.62 41.37
C GLY A 642 -47.14 -36.93 41.88
N THR A 643 -45.81 -37.03 41.91
CA THR A 643 -44.98 -37.45 43.05
C THR A 643 -43.58 -37.83 42.54
N GLY A 644 -42.71 -36.84 42.38
CA GLY A 644 -41.31 -37.09 42.03
C GLY A 644 -40.43 -35.85 42.17
N ASN A 645 -40.91 -34.70 41.69
CA ASN A 645 -40.10 -33.47 41.64
C ASN A 645 -40.33 -32.46 42.78
N ARG A 646 -41.22 -32.75 43.75
CA ARG A 646 -41.47 -31.80 44.86
C ARG A 646 -40.29 -31.73 45.84
N ARG A 647 -39.67 -32.86 46.16
CA ARG A 647 -38.55 -32.92 47.13
C ARG A 647 -37.25 -32.31 46.61
N LEU A 648 -37.01 -32.37 45.30
CA LEU A 648 -35.83 -31.75 44.69
C LEU A 648 -35.97 -30.23 44.62
N LYS A 649 -37.19 -29.74 44.38
CA LYS A 649 -37.51 -28.31 44.37
C LYS A 649 -37.50 -27.71 45.79
N GLU A 650 -38.06 -28.41 46.77
CA GLU A 650 -37.99 -28.02 48.19
C GLU A 650 -36.55 -28.04 48.74
N TRP A 651 -35.70 -28.98 48.30
CA TRP A 651 -34.27 -28.98 48.64
C TRP A 651 -33.54 -27.77 48.03
N TRP A 652 -33.79 -27.48 46.75
CA TRP A 652 -33.18 -26.35 46.03
C TRP A 652 -33.57 -24.99 46.63
N ASP A 653 -34.84 -24.83 46.99
CA ASP A 653 -35.38 -23.60 47.60
C ASP A 653 -34.99 -23.44 49.08
N SER A 654 -34.36 -24.47 49.70
CA SER A 654 -33.92 -24.44 51.11
C SER A 654 -32.49 -23.91 51.32
N ILE A 655 -31.76 -23.60 50.25
CA ILE A 655 -30.39 -23.06 50.31
C ILE A 655 -30.49 -21.53 50.53
N PRO A 656 -30.12 -20.99 51.71
CA PRO A 656 -30.25 -19.56 51.96
C PRO A 656 -29.24 -18.77 51.14
N ILE A 657 -29.73 -17.74 50.46
CA ILE A 657 -28.90 -16.75 49.77
C ILE A 657 -28.26 -15.85 50.82
N VAL A 658 -26.93 -15.85 50.88
CA VAL A 658 -26.17 -14.94 51.74
C VAL A 658 -26.37 -13.52 51.22
N SER A 659 -26.99 -12.66 52.03
CA SER A 659 -27.19 -11.25 51.68
C SER A 659 -25.87 -10.49 51.82
N VAL A 660 -25.40 -9.89 50.72
CA VAL A 660 -24.35 -8.88 50.75
C VAL A 660 -25.05 -7.53 50.93
N ARG A 661 -24.83 -6.90 52.08
CA ARG A 661 -25.33 -5.55 52.39
C ARG A 661 -24.28 -4.56 51.88
N VAL A 662 -24.65 -3.72 50.92
CA VAL A 662 -23.89 -2.52 50.58
C VAL A 662 -24.22 -1.48 51.66
N ALA A 663 -23.20 -0.94 52.31
CA ALA A 663 -23.28 0.26 53.11
C ALA A 663 -22.51 1.35 52.37
N ASP A 664 -23.04 2.57 52.44
CA ASP A 664 -22.66 3.76 51.65
C ASP A 664 -21.15 4.03 51.54
#